data_AF-I9W264-F1
#
_entry.id   AF-I9W264-F1
#
_cell.length_a   1.000
_cell.length_b   1.000
_cell.length_c   1.000
_cell.angle_alpha   90.00
_cell.angle_beta   90.00
_cell.angle_gamma   90.00
#
_symmetry.space_group_name_H-M   'P 1'
#
loop_
_entity.id
_entity.type
_entity.pdbx_description
1 polymer ?
#
loop_
_entity_poly.entity_id
_entity_poly.type
_entity_poly.pdbx_seq_one_letter_code
_entity_poly.pdbx_strand_id
1 'polypeptide(L)'
;MAKIKDQDYEMWAREIARGSAVVFFGAGFSAGATGFDGELPLGNQLRDKLGEFCGLERKYYETKDLKDVAKYCLKKQDHQKIVEKLKDIFRVKQSKDEQKVVVGWPWKSIYTTNYDDLVCYAGKQVNKNIDILTLESMLPSKSRNFCLHINGCVDRLEPEHLDNSFKLSRSSYVNSDVFANSSKWKDKFMDDLQYSALVVFMGYSLADMPIERILLAKTESMRKKTIFVVADPKNSDDDPIGDNKFEGYGKLLKIGMESFANKIQECWPQDTNLGFNYLEKIIISNSLDVNIRDNDLKLFFEQGKPKDGWLQNEVLQYLKNGHQIRKSFSCKGFTLGDKITEGVSDKYNLKSPIQSDYVPKLIPRKEEIDEAKRELARDSVGILGVFGELGSGKTIFLRQLAVTLVESGKSVYFVRHGDFISQKEEIDTLLKQLKDGNEKAIIFIDSYLNQLKISQYIAKKVKEVRCVKLILATRAVDGHGDEGCKSISEDSSVEIGQLSDLDLGIFVQIISYLGLWSRDLSGKSFKRQKGYLQRNCNAQMLLILLDIFNSEHIYNKLVRSLNNVLNDKKIKKILFVICFLHVANITSKDIALFSYLLGDDGLGNLKSQHIKQLRALNLWIDDDSGSSILALFILHHMFSYDEITGYAFEILKRVRNTEKSYHNLKYQAYLKLLNYRTMSRVFGKEKDGDKDKKFTFLRNYYDDAKREIPILIENPQFWLQYAICHISIGKFKEAQDYLDQAYGKASQKDSYNVDYIDNQQARLYIYQGIETEYKEDAFSFFKKAVALLGGRIKEDEYKYSIIESFWEFLEKHFLHFEKNKQEVIQKVLADHHEKFCNFCGQGPWYKQKIIRGCEKVFEKYLPNPEKPNLSKNLSSK
;
A
#
# COMPACT_ATOMS: atom_id res chain seq x y z
N MET A 1 29.87 -8.30 18.47
CA MET A 1 29.29 -9.37 17.61
C MET A 1 28.20 -10.11 18.37
N ALA A 2 26.99 -10.23 17.81
CA ALA A 2 26.00 -11.15 18.36
C ALA A 2 26.44 -12.58 17.99
N LYS A 3 26.77 -13.42 18.98
CA LYS A 3 27.08 -14.84 18.74
C LYS A 3 25.88 -15.51 18.07
N ILE A 4 26.12 -16.13 16.92
CA ILE A 4 25.13 -16.93 16.21
C ILE A 4 24.86 -18.18 17.05
N LYS A 5 23.59 -18.46 17.32
CA LYS A 5 23.15 -19.58 18.17
C LYS A 5 22.54 -20.67 17.30
N ASP A 6 22.42 -21.89 17.81
CA ASP A 6 21.78 -23.00 17.08
C ASP A 6 20.33 -22.67 16.69
N GLN A 7 19.63 -21.88 17.53
CA GLN A 7 18.32 -21.32 17.21
C GLN A 7 18.28 -20.47 15.92
N ASP A 8 19.38 -19.80 15.54
CA ASP A 8 19.43 -19.08 14.26
C ASP A 8 19.40 -20.05 13.07
N TYR A 9 20.10 -21.20 13.15
CA TYR A 9 20.12 -22.20 12.08
C TYR A 9 18.77 -22.91 11.94
N GLU A 10 18.10 -23.24 13.05
CA GLU A 10 16.73 -23.76 13.01
C GLU A 10 15.75 -22.81 12.33
N MET A 11 15.85 -21.51 12.64
CA MET A 11 15.05 -20.49 11.98
C MET A 11 15.36 -20.43 10.47
N TRP A 12 16.64 -20.39 10.09
CA TRP A 12 17.03 -20.34 8.69
C TRP A 12 16.61 -21.59 7.91
N ALA A 13 16.76 -22.78 8.49
CA ALA A 13 16.32 -24.03 7.88
C ALA A 13 14.80 -24.04 7.63
N ARG A 14 14.00 -23.54 8.58
CA ARG A 14 12.55 -23.37 8.37
C ARG A 14 12.22 -22.40 7.25
N GLU A 15 12.87 -21.24 7.16
CA GLU A 15 12.62 -20.28 6.08
C GLU A 15 13.06 -20.82 4.70
N ILE A 16 14.17 -21.56 4.65
CA ILE A 16 14.61 -22.24 3.42
C ILE A 16 13.59 -23.30 3.03
N ALA A 17 13.16 -24.16 3.95
CA ALA A 17 12.19 -25.23 3.68
C ALA A 17 10.82 -24.71 3.21
N ARG A 18 10.39 -23.54 3.69
CA ARG A 18 9.17 -22.83 3.23
C ARG A 18 9.28 -22.29 1.81
N GLY A 19 10.49 -22.16 1.29
CA GLY A 19 10.79 -21.45 0.05
C GLY A 19 10.53 -19.95 0.12
N SER A 20 10.71 -19.36 1.30
CA SER A 20 10.67 -17.91 1.54
C SER A 20 12.05 -17.26 1.47
N ALA A 21 13.11 -18.07 1.31
CA ALA A 21 14.50 -17.61 1.26
C ALA A 21 14.99 -17.35 -0.16
N VAL A 22 15.77 -16.27 -0.34
CA VAL A 22 16.46 -15.94 -1.60
C VAL A 22 17.93 -16.24 -1.45
N VAL A 23 18.56 -16.79 -2.49
CA VAL A 23 20.00 -17.08 -2.49
C VAL A 23 20.71 -16.31 -3.60
N PHE A 24 21.91 -15.84 -3.29
CA PHE A 24 22.82 -15.19 -4.21
C PHE A 24 24.16 -15.93 -4.19
N PHE A 25 24.53 -16.52 -5.33
CA PHE A 25 25.79 -17.23 -5.49
C PHE A 25 26.86 -16.30 -6.05
N GLY A 26 28.00 -16.24 -5.35
CA GLY A 26 29.23 -15.62 -5.85
C GLY A 26 30.25 -16.67 -6.29
N ALA A 27 31.41 -16.22 -6.76
CA ALA A 27 32.43 -17.12 -7.31
C ALA A 27 32.91 -18.17 -6.29
N GLY A 28 32.88 -17.84 -4.99
CA GLY A 28 33.22 -18.79 -3.92
C GLY A 28 32.25 -19.96 -3.77
N PHE A 29 31.01 -19.87 -4.30
CA PHE A 29 30.11 -21.03 -4.34
C PHE A 29 30.55 -22.06 -5.37
N SER A 30 31.07 -21.60 -6.52
CA SER A 30 31.57 -22.45 -7.60
C SER A 30 32.96 -23.04 -7.31
N ALA A 31 33.65 -22.56 -6.28
CA ALA A 31 34.98 -23.04 -5.90
C ALA A 31 34.99 -24.55 -5.59
N GLY A 32 35.96 -25.26 -6.15
CA GLY A 32 36.10 -26.72 -6.05
C GLY A 32 35.18 -27.53 -6.96
N ALA A 33 34.34 -26.93 -7.81
CA ALA A 33 33.74 -27.63 -8.94
C ALA A 33 34.67 -27.57 -10.16
N THR A 34 34.55 -28.56 -11.05
CA THR A 34 35.44 -28.70 -12.22
C THR A 34 34.69 -28.50 -13.53
N GLY A 35 35.27 -27.69 -14.41
CA GLY A 35 34.90 -27.57 -15.81
C GLY A 35 35.75 -28.49 -16.70
N PHE A 36 35.71 -28.24 -18.01
CA PHE A 36 36.50 -29.00 -18.98
C PHE A 36 37.98 -28.59 -18.98
N ASP A 37 38.26 -27.35 -18.59
CA ASP A 37 39.62 -26.79 -18.44
C ASP A 37 40.11 -26.82 -16.97
N GLY A 38 39.70 -27.82 -16.18
CA GLY A 38 40.08 -27.96 -14.77
C GLY A 38 39.14 -27.27 -13.79
N GLU A 39 39.63 -26.88 -12.62
CA GLU A 39 38.81 -26.23 -11.58
C GLU A 39 38.27 -24.87 -12.05
N LEU A 40 37.03 -24.55 -11.66
CA LEU A 40 36.38 -23.27 -11.96
C LEU A 40 37.16 -22.12 -11.29
N PRO A 41 37.64 -21.13 -12.06
CA PRO A 41 38.54 -20.12 -11.54
C PRO A 41 37.79 -19.01 -10.79
N LEU A 42 38.40 -18.52 -9.70
CA LEU A 42 38.10 -17.21 -9.12
C LEU A 42 38.62 -16.08 -10.05
N GLY A 43 38.24 -14.83 -9.78
CA GLY A 43 38.58 -13.69 -10.65
C GLY A 43 40.08 -13.54 -10.99
N ASN A 44 40.96 -13.74 -10.01
CA ASN A 44 42.41 -13.68 -10.22
C ASN A 44 42.93 -14.86 -11.06
N GLN A 45 42.36 -16.06 -10.87
CA GLN A 45 42.73 -17.24 -11.65
C GLN A 45 42.21 -17.14 -13.09
N LEU A 46 41.03 -16.53 -13.31
CA LEU A 46 40.50 -16.28 -14.64
C LEU A 46 41.39 -15.30 -15.40
N ARG A 47 41.89 -14.27 -14.73
CA ARG A 47 42.87 -13.33 -15.31
C ARG A 47 44.10 -14.06 -15.80
N ASP A 48 44.63 -14.97 -15.00
CA ASP A 48 45.85 -15.72 -15.33
C ASP A 48 45.60 -16.64 -16.53
N LYS A 49 44.49 -17.40 -16.54
CA LYS A 49 44.09 -18.24 -17.68
C LYS A 49 43.92 -17.44 -18.99
N LEU A 50 43.35 -16.25 -18.93
CA LEU A 50 43.21 -15.38 -20.11
C LEU A 50 44.56 -14.84 -20.58
N GLY A 51 45.43 -14.44 -19.64
CA GLY A 51 46.79 -14.00 -19.94
C GLY A 51 47.60 -15.08 -20.67
N GLU A 52 47.57 -16.31 -20.15
CA GLU A 52 48.20 -17.48 -20.76
C GLU A 52 47.62 -17.81 -22.14
N PHE A 53 46.29 -17.80 -22.27
CA PHE A 53 45.62 -18.03 -23.55
C PHE A 53 46.03 -17.00 -24.62
N CYS A 54 46.33 -15.77 -24.21
CA CYS A 54 46.80 -14.70 -25.09
C CYS A 54 48.32 -14.73 -25.33
N GLY A 55 49.03 -15.76 -24.84
CA GLY A 55 50.47 -15.94 -25.03
C GLY A 55 51.33 -14.93 -24.25
N LEU A 56 50.78 -14.31 -23.20
CA LEU A 56 51.53 -13.37 -22.37
C LEU A 56 52.37 -14.12 -21.32
N GLU A 57 53.57 -13.62 -21.05
CA GLU A 57 54.33 -14.04 -19.86
C GLU A 57 53.67 -13.51 -18.58
N ARG A 58 53.69 -14.31 -17.51
CA ARG A 58 53.02 -14.03 -16.23
C ARG A 58 53.30 -12.65 -15.63
N LYS A 59 54.55 -12.19 -15.73
CA LYS A 59 54.99 -10.85 -15.27
C LYS A 59 54.16 -9.69 -15.82
N TYR A 60 53.50 -9.87 -16.97
CA TYR A 60 52.73 -8.80 -17.62
C TYR A 60 51.29 -8.69 -17.13
N TYR A 61 50.72 -9.74 -16.51
CA TYR A 61 49.32 -9.74 -16.09
C TYR A 61 49.11 -10.02 -14.60
N GLU A 62 50.07 -10.60 -13.87
CA GLU A 62 49.85 -11.07 -12.49
C GLU A 62 49.54 -9.96 -11.47
N THR A 63 49.87 -8.70 -11.78
CA THR A 63 49.55 -7.52 -10.97
C THR A 63 48.41 -6.67 -11.55
N LYS A 64 47.85 -7.06 -12.70
CA LYS A 64 46.82 -6.30 -13.40
C LYS A 64 45.42 -6.73 -12.95
N ASP A 65 44.46 -5.83 -13.15
CA ASP A 65 43.03 -6.11 -12.99
C ASP A 65 42.53 -7.02 -14.12
N LEU A 66 41.66 -7.97 -13.78
CA LEU A 66 41.03 -8.89 -14.73
C LEU A 66 40.44 -8.16 -15.94
N LYS A 67 39.78 -7.02 -15.73
CA LYS A 67 39.09 -6.27 -16.79
C LYS A 67 40.05 -5.70 -17.82
N ASP A 68 41.28 -5.40 -17.42
CA ASP A 68 42.32 -4.86 -18.30
C ASP A 68 42.95 -5.97 -19.14
N VAL A 69 43.21 -7.13 -18.54
CA VAL A 69 43.71 -8.33 -19.24
C VAL A 69 42.67 -8.86 -20.22
N ALA A 70 41.40 -8.93 -19.80
CA ALA A 70 40.30 -9.31 -20.68
C ALA A 70 40.16 -8.37 -21.88
N LYS A 71 40.26 -7.04 -21.67
CA LYS A 71 40.22 -6.06 -22.75
C LYS A 71 41.39 -6.23 -23.74
N TYR A 72 42.56 -6.60 -23.25
CA TYR A 72 43.69 -6.94 -24.11
C TYR A 72 43.39 -8.17 -24.96
N CYS A 73 42.90 -9.24 -24.34
CA CYS A 73 42.56 -10.49 -25.03
C CYS A 73 41.47 -10.30 -26.11
N LEU A 74 40.40 -9.57 -25.79
CA LEU A 74 39.33 -9.22 -26.75
C LEU A 74 39.84 -8.47 -27.98
N LYS A 75 40.93 -7.70 -27.85
CA LYS A 75 41.53 -6.97 -28.99
C LYS A 75 42.51 -7.80 -29.82
N LYS A 76 43.02 -8.90 -29.29
CA LYS A 76 44.16 -9.64 -29.87
C LYS A 76 43.77 -11.00 -30.40
N GLN A 77 42.72 -11.60 -29.86
CA GLN A 77 42.22 -12.90 -30.27
C GLN A 77 40.87 -12.76 -30.97
N ASP A 78 40.55 -13.75 -31.78
CA ASP A 78 39.23 -13.86 -32.40
C ASP A 78 38.15 -14.13 -31.34
N HIS A 79 37.00 -13.45 -31.45
CA HIS A 79 35.94 -13.54 -30.45
C HIS A 79 35.37 -14.97 -30.32
N GLN A 80 35.29 -15.72 -31.42
CA GLN A 80 34.80 -17.11 -31.38
C GLN A 80 35.73 -17.98 -30.51
N LYS A 81 37.04 -17.83 -30.68
CA LYS A 81 38.04 -18.56 -29.88
C LYS A 81 37.98 -18.20 -28.39
N ILE A 82 37.69 -16.94 -28.07
CA ILE A 82 37.50 -16.51 -26.67
C ILE A 82 36.23 -17.14 -26.10
N VAL A 83 35.13 -17.16 -26.86
CA VAL A 83 33.87 -17.82 -26.45
C VAL A 83 34.10 -19.31 -26.19
N GLU A 84 34.81 -20.01 -27.07
CA GLU A 84 35.17 -21.42 -26.89
C GLU A 84 36.00 -21.64 -25.62
N LYS A 85 37.04 -20.82 -25.41
CA LYS A 85 37.86 -20.92 -24.19
C LYS A 85 37.04 -20.65 -22.92
N LEU A 86 36.14 -19.67 -22.93
CA LEU A 86 35.25 -19.41 -21.79
C LEU A 86 34.27 -20.56 -21.57
N LYS A 87 33.74 -21.18 -22.63
CA LYS A 87 32.91 -22.40 -22.57
C LYS A 87 33.67 -23.55 -21.93
N ASP A 88 34.92 -23.80 -22.28
CA ASP A 88 35.74 -24.85 -21.67
C ASP A 88 36.03 -24.60 -20.18
N ILE A 89 36.24 -23.33 -19.81
CA ILE A 89 36.49 -22.93 -18.42
C ILE A 89 35.24 -23.07 -17.55
N PHE A 90 34.09 -22.59 -18.03
CA PHE A 90 32.91 -22.37 -17.20
C PHE A 90 31.78 -23.40 -17.37
N ARG A 91 31.81 -24.25 -18.40
CA ARG A 91 30.87 -25.39 -18.48
C ARG A 91 31.26 -26.47 -17.48
N VAL A 92 30.35 -26.78 -16.57
CA VAL A 92 30.60 -27.70 -15.47
C VAL A 92 30.57 -29.14 -15.94
N LYS A 93 31.63 -29.87 -15.58
CA LYS A 93 31.76 -31.31 -15.74
C LYS A 93 31.39 -32.05 -14.47
N GLN A 94 31.81 -31.54 -13.31
CA GLN A 94 31.52 -32.15 -12.00
C GLN A 94 31.26 -31.08 -10.93
N SER A 95 30.18 -31.26 -10.18
CA SER A 95 29.82 -30.48 -9.00
C SER A 95 30.05 -31.27 -7.72
N LYS A 96 30.29 -30.58 -6.61
CA LYS A 96 30.34 -31.17 -5.27
C LYS A 96 28.95 -31.60 -4.79
N ASP A 97 28.90 -32.51 -3.83
CA ASP A 97 27.62 -33.02 -3.31
C ASP A 97 26.88 -31.95 -2.49
N GLU A 98 27.60 -31.11 -1.74
CA GLU A 98 27.00 -30.02 -0.98
C GLU A 98 26.41 -28.94 -1.89
N GLN A 99 27.03 -28.70 -3.06
CA GLN A 99 26.46 -27.80 -4.08
C GLN A 99 25.13 -28.34 -4.61
N LYS A 100 25.01 -29.66 -4.82
CA LYS A 100 23.75 -30.31 -5.23
C LYS A 100 22.68 -30.16 -4.15
N VAL A 101 23.04 -30.39 -2.89
CA VAL A 101 22.15 -30.19 -1.73
C VAL A 101 21.63 -28.76 -1.71
N VAL A 102 22.52 -27.78 -1.74
CA VAL A 102 22.17 -26.35 -1.65
C VAL A 102 21.29 -25.94 -2.83
N VAL A 103 21.60 -26.34 -4.06
CA VAL A 103 20.78 -26.04 -5.25
C VAL A 103 19.40 -26.72 -5.18
N GLY A 104 19.34 -27.91 -4.57
CA GLY A 104 18.13 -28.69 -4.38
C GLY A 104 17.10 -28.05 -3.44
N TRP A 105 17.53 -27.21 -2.49
CA TRP A 105 16.61 -26.53 -1.58
C TRP A 105 15.59 -25.64 -2.31
N PRO A 106 14.38 -25.42 -1.74
CA PRO A 106 13.28 -24.77 -2.45
C PRO A 106 13.40 -23.24 -2.43
N TRP A 107 14.49 -22.67 -2.93
CA TRP A 107 14.71 -21.23 -2.98
C TRP A 107 13.57 -20.45 -3.67
N LYS A 108 13.20 -19.30 -3.11
CA LYS A 108 12.26 -18.35 -3.71
C LYS A 108 12.74 -17.84 -5.05
N SER A 109 14.03 -17.49 -5.14
CA SER A 109 14.70 -17.04 -6.36
C SER A 109 16.20 -17.23 -6.19
N ILE A 110 16.88 -17.52 -7.31
CA ILE A 110 18.32 -17.74 -7.36
C ILE A 110 18.95 -16.65 -8.22
N TYR A 111 19.96 -15.98 -7.66
CA TYR A 111 20.75 -14.96 -8.35
C TYR A 111 22.21 -15.36 -8.35
N THR A 112 22.93 -14.98 -9.41
CA THR A 112 24.38 -15.20 -9.47
C THR A 112 25.09 -14.14 -10.30
N THR A 113 26.33 -13.87 -9.92
CA THR A 113 27.29 -13.09 -10.71
C THR A 113 28.26 -13.98 -11.49
N ASN A 114 28.14 -15.30 -11.35
CA ASN A 114 29.04 -16.25 -11.97
C ASN A 114 28.62 -16.53 -13.42
N TYR A 115 29.62 -16.86 -14.25
CA TYR A 115 29.42 -17.19 -15.65
C TYR A 115 29.06 -18.67 -15.89
N ASP A 116 29.42 -19.54 -14.95
CA ASP A 116 29.25 -20.99 -15.04
C ASP A 116 27.78 -21.44 -15.07
N ASP A 117 27.57 -22.67 -15.54
CA ASP A 117 26.26 -23.33 -15.58
C ASP A 117 26.04 -24.28 -14.39
N LEU A 118 26.82 -24.13 -13.30
CA LEU A 118 26.82 -25.02 -12.13
C LEU A 118 25.43 -25.21 -11.54
N VAL A 119 24.67 -24.11 -11.38
CA VAL A 119 23.34 -24.14 -10.77
C VAL A 119 22.38 -25.00 -11.61
N CYS A 120 22.42 -24.87 -12.93
CA CYS A 120 21.58 -25.67 -13.83
C CYS A 120 22.02 -27.13 -13.85
N TYR A 121 23.34 -27.37 -13.92
CA TYR A 121 23.92 -28.71 -13.91
C TYR A 121 23.58 -29.46 -12.62
N ALA A 122 23.82 -28.85 -11.45
CA ALA A 122 23.48 -29.42 -10.15
C ALA A 122 21.96 -29.61 -9.98
N GLY A 123 21.14 -28.68 -10.49
CA GLY A 123 19.68 -28.79 -10.50
C GLY A 123 19.18 -30.05 -11.22
N LYS A 124 19.71 -30.33 -12.42
CA LYS A 124 19.37 -31.55 -13.17
C LYS A 124 19.68 -32.83 -12.40
N GLN A 125 20.80 -32.86 -11.67
CA GLN A 125 21.20 -34.02 -10.86
C GLN A 125 20.28 -34.29 -9.67
N VAL A 126 19.56 -33.27 -9.19
CA VAL A 126 18.55 -33.39 -8.12
C VAL A 126 17.12 -33.34 -8.64
N ASN A 127 16.91 -33.67 -9.92
CA ASN A 127 15.59 -33.67 -10.60
C ASN A 127 14.84 -32.33 -10.52
N LYS A 128 15.58 -31.21 -10.50
CA LYS A 128 15.03 -29.86 -10.46
C LYS A 128 15.37 -29.13 -11.77
N ASN A 129 14.34 -28.80 -12.54
CA ASN A 129 14.51 -27.99 -13.74
C ASN A 129 14.65 -26.51 -13.35
N ILE A 130 15.80 -25.91 -13.62
CA ILE A 130 16.10 -24.49 -13.31
C ILE A 130 16.38 -23.75 -14.62
N ASP A 131 15.52 -22.80 -14.96
CA ASP A 131 15.68 -21.98 -16.15
C ASP A 131 16.84 -20.98 -15.98
N ILE A 132 17.78 -20.97 -16.92
CA ILE A 132 18.87 -19.98 -16.95
C ILE A 132 18.34 -18.69 -17.57
N LEU A 133 18.45 -17.56 -16.87
CA LEU A 133 18.04 -16.25 -17.36
C LEU A 133 19.21 -15.26 -17.29
N THR A 134 19.21 -14.30 -18.20
CA THR A 134 20.12 -13.14 -18.24
C THR A 134 19.31 -11.85 -18.11
N LEU A 135 19.97 -10.69 -17.99
CA LEU A 135 19.28 -9.39 -17.91
C LEU A 135 18.46 -9.04 -19.16
N GLU A 136 18.74 -9.67 -20.30
CA GLU A 136 17.97 -9.53 -21.55
C GLU A 136 16.73 -10.42 -21.57
N SER A 137 16.67 -11.43 -20.70
CA SER A 137 15.52 -12.34 -20.62
C SER A 137 14.30 -11.63 -20.04
N MET A 138 13.10 -12.01 -20.48
CA MET A 138 11.86 -11.53 -19.88
C MET A 138 11.69 -12.09 -18.46
N LEU A 139 11.05 -11.30 -17.58
CA LEU A 139 10.69 -11.77 -16.24
C LEU A 139 9.76 -12.99 -16.32
N PRO A 140 10.04 -14.06 -15.56
CA PRO A 140 9.20 -15.25 -15.56
C PRO A 140 7.82 -14.93 -14.96
N SER A 141 6.76 -15.37 -15.64
CA SER A 141 5.37 -15.08 -15.26
C SER A 141 4.72 -16.18 -14.40
N LYS A 142 5.30 -17.39 -14.37
CA LYS A 142 4.68 -18.58 -13.77
C LYS A 142 5.62 -19.47 -12.94
N SER A 143 6.94 -19.40 -13.14
CA SER A 143 7.90 -20.30 -12.50
C SER A 143 8.82 -19.56 -11.53
N ARG A 144 9.09 -20.17 -10.37
CA ARG A 144 10.14 -19.74 -9.44
C ARG A 144 11.49 -20.40 -9.67
N ASN A 145 11.53 -21.48 -10.44
CA ASN A 145 12.75 -22.24 -10.65
C ASN A 145 13.57 -21.61 -11.77
N PHE A 146 14.14 -20.45 -11.50
CA PHE A 146 15.08 -19.78 -12.40
C PHE A 146 16.33 -19.34 -11.65
N CYS A 147 17.42 -19.21 -12.40
CA CYS A 147 18.67 -18.59 -11.96
C CYS A 147 18.98 -17.38 -12.84
N LEU A 148 19.01 -16.18 -12.26
CA LEU A 148 19.38 -14.97 -12.98
C LEU A 148 20.90 -14.75 -12.92
N HIS A 149 21.55 -14.81 -14.07
CA HIS A 149 22.96 -14.48 -14.26
C HIS A 149 23.10 -12.99 -14.58
N ILE A 150 23.50 -12.21 -13.59
CA ILE A 150 23.56 -10.74 -13.65
C ILE A 150 24.72 -10.25 -14.56
N ASN A 151 25.78 -11.04 -14.63
CA ASN A 151 26.99 -10.72 -15.40
C ASN A 151 27.06 -11.47 -16.74
N GLY A 152 26.01 -12.23 -17.09
CA GLY A 152 25.98 -13.11 -18.26
C GLY A 152 26.26 -14.58 -17.91
N CYS A 153 25.93 -15.48 -18.82
CA CYS A 153 26.08 -16.94 -18.65
C CYS A 153 26.75 -17.55 -19.87
N VAL A 154 27.64 -18.53 -19.63
CA VAL A 154 28.41 -19.22 -20.66
C VAL A 154 27.55 -20.08 -21.61
N ASP A 155 26.40 -20.56 -21.13
CA ASP A 155 25.47 -21.40 -21.91
C ASP A 155 24.92 -20.64 -23.14
N ARG A 156 24.65 -19.34 -22.99
CA ARG A 156 24.11 -18.45 -24.03
C ARG A 156 25.17 -17.52 -24.63
N LEU A 157 26.45 -17.78 -24.36
CA LEU A 157 27.53 -16.91 -24.78
C LEU A 157 27.80 -17.08 -26.28
N GLU A 158 27.76 -15.95 -26.99
CA GLU A 158 28.03 -15.80 -28.43
C GLU A 158 28.94 -14.59 -28.62
N PRO A 159 29.68 -14.47 -29.73
CA PRO A 159 30.67 -13.41 -29.95
C PRO A 159 30.17 -11.98 -29.71
N GLU A 160 28.90 -11.70 -30.07
CA GLU A 160 28.26 -10.39 -29.92
C GLU A 160 28.02 -9.98 -28.47
N HIS A 161 27.91 -10.95 -27.55
CA HIS A 161 27.64 -10.70 -26.14
C HIS A 161 28.87 -10.17 -25.38
N LEU A 162 30.09 -10.45 -25.86
CA LEU A 162 31.36 -10.10 -25.17
C LEU A 162 31.57 -8.57 -25.02
N ASP A 163 31.05 -7.79 -25.96
CA ASP A 163 31.17 -6.32 -25.94
C ASP A 163 29.99 -5.63 -25.27
N ASN A 164 28.90 -6.36 -25.03
CA ASN A 164 27.61 -5.81 -24.60
C ASN A 164 27.15 -6.41 -23.26
N SER A 165 26.51 -7.58 -23.28
CA SER A 165 25.77 -8.12 -22.14
C SER A 165 26.55 -9.06 -21.23
N PHE A 166 27.71 -9.56 -21.67
CA PHE A 166 28.61 -10.39 -20.85
C PHE A 166 29.70 -9.53 -20.18
N LYS A 167 29.67 -9.41 -18.85
CA LYS A 167 30.45 -8.41 -18.10
C LYS A 167 31.88 -8.86 -17.79
N LEU A 168 32.75 -8.90 -18.80
CA LEU A 168 34.14 -9.33 -18.65
C LEU A 168 35.16 -8.18 -18.66
N SER A 169 34.94 -7.15 -19.48
CA SER A 169 35.89 -6.05 -19.74
C SER A 169 35.35 -4.68 -19.26
N ARG A 170 36.21 -3.67 -19.08
CA ARG A 170 35.74 -2.33 -18.65
C ARG A 170 34.63 -1.75 -19.54
N SER A 171 34.73 -1.93 -20.87
CA SER A 171 33.71 -1.47 -21.81
C SER A 171 32.38 -2.16 -21.59
N SER A 172 32.37 -3.48 -21.40
CA SER A 172 31.15 -4.21 -21.07
C SER A 172 30.52 -3.71 -19.77
N TYR A 173 31.28 -3.40 -18.71
CA TYR A 173 30.72 -2.86 -17.46
C TYR A 173 30.14 -1.44 -17.60
N VAL A 174 30.78 -0.58 -18.40
CA VAL A 174 30.33 0.82 -18.59
C VAL A 174 29.13 0.90 -19.54
N ASN A 175 29.12 0.10 -20.61
CA ASN A 175 27.97 0.00 -21.51
C ASN A 175 26.79 -0.76 -20.85
N SER A 176 27.06 -1.56 -19.80
CA SER A 176 26.08 -2.40 -19.11
C SER A 176 25.72 -1.96 -17.67
N ASP A 177 25.57 -0.66 -17.45
CA ASP A 177 24.70 -0.14 -16.37
C ASP A 177 23.22 -0.60 -16.51
N VAL A 178 22.95 -1.63 -17.34
CA VAL A 178 21.71 -2.39 -17.49
C VAL A 178 21.18 -2.91 -16.16
N PHE A 179 21.96 -3.24 -15.13
CA PHE A 179 21.29 -3.58 -13.85
C PHE A 179 20.65 -2.36 -13.18
N ALA A 180 21.19 -1.15 -13.38
CA ALA A 180 20.57 0.09 -12.94
C ALA A 180 19.47 0.59 -13.90
N ASN A 181 19.62 0.33 -15.20
CA ASN A 181 18.75 0.80 -16.28
C ASN A 181 17.65 -0.21 -16.71
N SER A 182 17.81 -1.50 -16.43
CA SER A 182 16.76 -2.52 -16.56
C SER A 182 15.86 -2.42 -15.34
N SER A 183 14.90 -1.49 -15.43
CA SER A 183 13.95 -1.22 -14.34
C SER A 183 13.32 -2.51 -13.79
N LYS A 184 13.01 -3.47 -14.66
CA LYS A 184 12.29 -4.69 -14.30
C LYS A 184 13.08 -5.69 -13.44
N TRP A 185 14.32 -6.05 -13.80
CA TRP A 185 15.12 -7.02 -13.03
C TRP A 185 15.63 -6.43 -11.71
N LYS A 186 15.96 -5.13 -11.71
CA LYS A 186 16.29 -4.39 -10.50
C LYS A 186 15.11 -4.34 -9.53
N ASP A 187 13.92 -3.96 -10.01
CA ASP A 187 12.70 -3.92 -9.20
C ASP A 187 12.41 -5.32 -8.62
N LYS A 188 12.48 -6.38 -9.45
CA LYS A 188 12.30 -7.78 -8.98
C LYS A 188 13.32 -8.19 -7.90
N PHE A 189 14.60 -7.86 -8.07
CA PHE A 189 15.61 -8.17 -7.07
C PHE A 189 15.37 -7.40 -5.77
N MET A 190 14.98 -6.13 -5.85
CA MET A 190 14.60 -5.33 -4.68
C MET A 190 13.40 -5.93 -3.94
N ASP A 191 12.35 -6.32 -4.68
CA ASP A 191 11.18 -7.00 -4.14
C ASP A 191 11.56 -8.30 -3.43
N ASP A 192 12.41 -9.12 -4.05
CA ASP A 192 12.88 -10.36 -3.44
C ASP A 192 13.66 -10.13 -2.15
N LEU A 193 14.56 -9.16 -2.16
CA LEU A 193 15.29 -8.78 -0.96
C LEU A 193 14.37 -8.22 0.14
N GLN A 194 13.26 -7.59 -0.24
CA GLN A 194 12.32 -6.96 0.68
C GLN A 194 11.31 -7.96 1.26
N TYR A 195 10.74 -8.82 0.44
CA TYR A 195 9.65 -9.73 0.82
C TYR A 195 10.09 -11.15 1.18
N SER A 196 11.36 -11.51 0.96
CA SER A 196 11.92 -12.77 1.48
C SER A 196 11.98 -12.78 3.01
N ALA A 197 11.83 -13.94 3.63
CA ALA A 197 12.07 -14.08 5.08
C ALA A 197 13.57 -14.14 5.41
N LEU A 198 14.38 -14.59 4.45
CA LEU A 198 15.83 -14.77 4.56
C LEU A 198 16.52 -14.46 3.23
N VAL A 199 17.67 -13.78 3.27
CA VAL A 199 18.54 -13.58 2.11
C VAL A 199 19.91 -14.17 2.41
N VAL A 200 20.37 -15.09 1.57
CA VAL A 200 21.63 -15.81 1.75
C VAL A 200 22.59 -15.44 0.61
N PHE A 201 23.66 -14.73 0.92
CA PHE A 201 24.79 -14.55 0.01
C PHE A 201 25.82 -15.65 0.30
N MET A 202 26.12 -16.48 -0.69
CA MET A 202 27.02 -17.61 -0.53
C MET A 202 28.23 -17.47 -1.45
N GLY A 203 29.42 -17.39 -0.85
CA GLY A 203 30.68 -17.21 -1.58
C GLY A 203 30.79 -15.88 -2.33
N TYR A 204 30.12 -14.83 -1.84
CA TYR A 204 30.07 -13.51 -2.48
C TYR A 204 30.89 -12.47 -1.71
N SER A 205 31.74 -11.72 -2.42
CA SER A 205 32.71 -10.76 -1.85
C SER A 205 32.30 -9.29 -1.94
N LEU A 206 31.05 -8.99 -2.30
CA LEU A 206 30.55 -7.60 -2.49
C LEU A 206 31.42 -6.80 -3.48
N ALA A 207 31.95 -7.44 -4.51
CA ALA A 207 32.81 -6.79 -5.50
C ALA A 207 31.99 -5.96 -6.53
N ASP A 208 30.73 -6.31 -6.78
CA ASP A 208 29.89 -5.60 -7.73
C ASP A 208 29.21 -4.39 -7.09
N MET A 209 29.71 -3.19 -7.42
CA MET A 209 29.17 -1.92 -6.93
C MET A 209 27.65 -1.77 -7.10
N PRO A 210 26.98 -2.21 -8.18
CA PRO A 210 25.52 -2.11 -8.29
C PRO A 210 24.76 -2.91 -7.24
N ILE A 211 25.22 -4.13 -6.92
CA ILE A 211 24.61 -4.97 -5.88
C ILE A 211 24.90 -4.38 -4.51
N GLU A 212 26.13 -3.94 -4.26
CA GLU A 212 26.51 -3.26 -3.02
C GLU A 212 25.67 -1.99 -2.78
N ARG A 213 25.47 -1.14 -3.80
CA ARG A 213 24.59 0.05 -3.70
C ARG A 213 23.16 -0.31 -3.31
N ILE A 214 22.63 -1.39 -3.87
CA ILE A 214 21.29 -1.89 -3.52
C ILE A 214 21.26 -2.38 -2.07
N LEU A 215 22.30 -3.05 -1.61
CA LEU A 215 22.43 -3.48 -0.21
C LEU A 215 22.59 -2.30 0.76
N LEU A 216 23.26 -1.22 0.36
CA LEU A 216 23.40 0.03 1.13
C LEU A 216 22.06 0.76 1.31
N ALA A 217 21.19 0.72 0.31
CA ALA A 217 19.91 1.44 0.32
C ALA A 217 18.83 0.83 1.23
N LYS A 218 19.17 -0.17 2.05
CA LYS A 218 18.21 -1.04 2.75
C LYS A 218 17.76 -0.52 4.12
N THR A 219 16.57 -0.99 4.55
CA THR A 219 16.07 -0.83 5.92
C THR A 219 16.77 -1.78 6.88
N GLU A 220 16.79 -1.45 8.18
CA GLU A 220 17.37 -2.32 9.22
C GLU A 220 16.72 -3.73 9.25
N SER A 221 15.46 -3.83 8.84
CA SER A 221 14.74 -5.10 8.69
C SER A 221 15.45 -6.03 7.71
N MET A 222 15.80 -5.53 6.52
CA MET A 222 16.48 -6.34 5.50
C MET A 222 17.89 -6.76 5.93
N ARG A 223 18.61 -5.88 6.63
CA ARG A 223 19.93 -6.22 7.20
C ARG A 223 19.84 -7.39 8.18
N LYS A 224 18.83 -7.40 9.06
CA LYS A 224 18.64 -8.45 10.08
C LYS A 224 18.41 -9.85 9.49
N LYS A 225 17.78 -9.92 8.31
CA LYS A 225 17.51 -11.17 7.59
C LYS A 225 18.52 -11.52 6.50
N THR A 226 19.58 -10.73 6.32
CA THR A 226 20.61 -11.01 5.32
C THR A 226 21.78 -11.71 6.00
N ILE A 227 22.24 -12.83 5.42
CA ILE A 227 23.40 -13.58 5.87
C ILE A 227 24.43 -13.71 4.75
N PHE A 228 25.70 -13.61 5.10
CA PHE A 228 26.84 -13.80 4.20
C PHE A 228 27.61 -15.04 4.62
N VAL A 229 27.54 -16.11 3.87
CA VAL A 229 28.30 -17.34 4.07
C VAL A 229 29.57 -17.25 3.23
N VAL A 230 30.70 -17.05 3.90
CA VAL A 230 32.03 -16.95 3.29
C VAL A 230 32.92 -18.10 3.80
N ALA A 231 34.03 -18.36 3.10
CA ALA A 231 34.96 -19.42 3.45
C ALA A 231 35.49 -19.27 4.89
N ASP A 232 35.83 -20.40 5.52
CA ASP A 232 36.45 -20.43 6.86
C ASP A 232 37.88 -19.84 6.78
N PRO A 233 38.24 -18.87 7.63
CA PRO A 233 39.55 -18.22 7.67
C PRO A 233 40.70 -19.14 8.08
N LYS A 234 40.48 -20.41 8.40
CA LYS A 234 41.61 -21.37 8.52
C LYS A 234 42.55 -21.39 7.30
N ASN A 235 42.10 -20.87 6.15
CA ASN A 235 42.88 -20.70 4.92
C ASN A 235 43.00 -19.24 4.42
N SER A 236 42.64 -18.22 5.21
CA SER A 236 42.79 -16.80 4.85
C SER A 236 43.10 -15.95 6.08
N ASP A 237 44.05 -15.01 5.96
CA ASP A 237 44.41 -14.09 7.04
C ASP A 237 43.18 -13.42 7.66
N ASP A 238 43.20 -13.23 8.98
CA ASP A 238 42.17 -12.49 9.70
C ASP A 238 42.14 -11.05 9.16
N ASP A 239 41.12 -10.73 8.35
CA ASP A 239 40.92 -9.42 7.72
C ASP A 239 39.75 -8.68 8.42
N PRO A 240 39.99 -8.07 9.59
CA PRO A 240 38.97 -7.34 10.32
C PRO A 240 38.44 -6.13 9.53
N ILE A 241 39.19 -5.61 8.55
CA ILE A 241 38.77 -4.49 7.71
C ILE A 241 37.76 -4.99 6.66
N GLY A 242 38.07 -6.09 5.97
CA GLY A 242 37.17 -6.76 5.04
C GLY A 242 35.91 -7.30 5.72
N ASP A 243 36.01 -7.82 6.92
CA ASP A 243 34.86 -8.32 7.69
C ASP A 243 33.87 -7.22 8.05
N ASN A 244 34.39 -6.07 8.50
CA ASN A 244 33.58 -4.92 8.87
C ASN A 244 32.77 -4.40 7.66
N LYS A 245 33.24 -4.66 6.43
CA LYS A 245 32.47 -4.38 5.21
C LYS A 245 31.12 -5.09 5.22
N PHE A 246 31.04 -6.34 5.68
CA PHE A 246 29.80 -7.13 5.67
C PHE A 246 28.83 -6.74 6.78
N GLU A 247 29.31 -6.25 7.93
CA GLU A 247 28.47 -5.90 9.08
C GLU A 247 27.46 -4.77 8.77
N GLY A 248 27.80 -3.91 7.80
CA GLY A 248 26.88 -2.90 7.26
C GLY A 248 25.66 -3.51 6.55
N TYR A 249 25.79 -4.73 6.02
CA TYR A 249 24.83 -5.34 5.10
C TYR A 249 24.07 -6.54 5.66
N GLY A 250 24.66 -7.28 6.60
CA GLY A 250 24.04 -8.49 7.16
C GLY A 250 24.90 -9.18 8.21
N LYS A 251 24.49 -10.38 8.62
CA LYS A 251 25.28 -11.24 9.51
C LYS A 251 26.35 -11.98 8.69
N LEU A 252 27.61 -11.88 9.08
CA LEU A 252 28.72 -12.61 8.45
C LEU A 252 28.92 -13.99 9.11
N LEU A 253 29.02 -15.03 8.28
CA LEU A 253 29.23 -16.44 8.63
C LEU A 253 30.50 -16.95 7.96
N LYS A 254 31.59 -17.02 8.71
CA LYS A 254 32.89 -17.53 8.26
C LYS A 254 33.04 -19.03 8.49
N ILE A 255 32.19 -19.83 7.86
CA ILE A 255 32.15 -21.29 8.08
C ILE A 255 32.29 -22.12 6.78
N GLY A 256 32.25 -21.45 5.63
CA GLY A 256 32.19 -22.10 4.32
C GLY A 256 30.81 -22.66 3.98
N MET A 257 30.62 -22.97 2.69
CA MET A 257 29.37 -23.51 2.17
C MET A 257 29.05 -24.90 2.74
N GLU A 258 30.05 -25.77 2.82
CA GLU A 258 29.91 -27.15 3.32
C GLU A 258 29.41 -27.19 4.76
N SER A 259 30.07 -26.48 5.68
CA SER A 259 29.62 -26.42 7.08
C SER A 259 28.24 -25.78 7.22
N PHE A 260 27.90 -24.79 6.38
CA PHE A 260 26.57 -24.20 6.38
C PHE A 260 25.51 -25.20 5.91
N ALA A 261 25.79 -25.95 4.84
CA ALA A 261 24.90 -26.98 4.32
C ALA A 261 24.60 -28.06 5.37
N ASN A 262 25.65 -28.56 6.04
CA ASN A 262 25.51 -29.58 7.08
C ASN A 262 24.65 -29.09 8.24
N LYS A 263 24.89 -27.87 8.75
CA LYS A 263 24.08 -27.30 9.85
C LYS A 263 22.62 -27.08 9.47
N ILE A 264 22.33 -26.63 8.24
CA ILE A 264 20.95 -26.46 7.79
C ILE A 264 20.24 -27.81 7.64
N GLN A 265 20.95 -28.85 7.18
CA GLN A 265 20.40 -30.21 7.11
C GLN A 265 20.13 -30.80 8.50
N GLU A 266 21.02 -30.62 9.46
CA GLU A 266 20.83 -31.04 10.86
C GLU A 266 19.59 -30.38 11.48
N CYS A 267 19.35 -29.10 11.16
CA CYS A 267 18.21 -28.35 11.64
C CYS A 267 16.97 -28.42 10.71
N TRP A 268 16.97 -29.29 9.70
CA TRP A 268 15.88 -29.34 8.72
C TRP A 268 14.56 -29.70 9.42
N PRO A 269 13.47 -28.93 9.19
CA PRO A 269 12.22 -29.15 9.89
C PRO A 269 11.62 -30.51 9.53
N GLN A 270 11.21 -31.27 10.56
CA GLN A 270 10.53 -32.56 10.40
C GLN A 270 9.01 -32.39 10.19
N ASP A 271 8.44 -31.27 10.66
CA ASP A 271 7.02 -30.95 10.49
C ASP A 271 6.72 -30.48 9.06
N THR A 272 5.68 -31.04 8.45
CA THR A 272 5.20 -30.62 7.13
C THR A 272 4.42 -29.31 7.17
N ASN A 273 3.93 -28.90 8.35
CA ASN A 273 3.13 -27.68 8.50
C ASN A 273 4.02 -26.47 8.87
N LEU A 274 4.72 -25.96 7.87
CA LEU A 274 5.66 -24.86 8.07
C LEU A 274 4.97 -23.50 8.29
N GLY A 275 3.65 -23.38 8.09
CA GLY A 275 2.94 -22.11 8.15
C GLY A 275 3.10 -21.25 6.88
N PHE A 276 2.52 -20.05 6.89
CA PHE A 276 2.45 -19.15 5.74
C PHE A 276 3.20 -17.84 6.00
N ASN A 277 3.84 -17.27 4.99
CA ASN A 277 4.56 -15.98 5.08
C ASN A 277 3.67 -14.80 4.69
N TYR A 278 2.81 -15.01 3.70
CA TYR A 278 1.92 -14.00 3.13
C TYR A 278 0.48 -14.16 3.61
N LEU A 279 0.19 -15.17 4.43
CA LEU A 279 -1.11 -15.35 5.08
C LEU A 279 -0.97 -15.32 6.60
N GLU A 280 -1.57 -14.30 7.21
CA GLU A 280 -1.62 -14.16 8.66
C GLU A 280 -2.92 -14.77 9.18
N LYS A 281 -2.81 -15.93 9.85
CA LYS A 281 -3.96 -16.53 10.56
C LYS A 281 -4.22 -15.78 11.86
N ILE A 282 -5.47 -15.35 12.07
CA ILE A 282 -5.87 -14.74 13.34
C ILE A 282 -6.18 -15.86 14.34
N ILE A 283 -5.50 -15.81 15.48
CA ILE A 283 -5.65 -16.76 16.58
C ILE A 283 -5.99 -15.95 17.84
N ILE A 284 -6.98 -16.41 18.61
CA ILE A 284 -7.33 -15.83 19.89
C ILE A 284 -6.43 -16.48 20.95
N SER A 285 -5.55 -15.69 21.58
CA SER A 285 -4.71 -16.18 22.67
C SER A 285 -5.46 -16.20 24.00
N ASN A 286 -5.35 -17.30 24.76
CA ASN A 286 -5.97 -17.46 26.08
C ASN A 286 -5.34 -16.59 27.19
N SER A 287 -4.17 -15.99 26.95
CA SER A 287 -3.49 -15.09 27.90
C SER A 287 -3.98 -13.64 27.73
N LEU A 288 -5.07 -13.28 28.39
CA LEU A 288 -5.75 -11.98 28.26
C LEU A 288 -5.19 -10.86 29.17
N ASP A 289 -4.04 -11.05 29.83
CA ASP A 289 -3.43 -10.02 30.69
C ASP A 289 -2.47 -9.10 29.91
N VAL A 290 -3.03 -8.25 29.04
CA VAL A 290 -2.29 -7.11 28.52
C VAL A 290 -2.71 -5.89 29.31
N ASN A 291 -1.94 -5.52 30.34
CA ASN A 291 -2.14 -4.25 31.04
C ASN A 291 -1.73 -3.09 30.10
N ILE A 292 -2.69 -2.26 29.70
CA ILE A 292 -2.49 -1.14 28.78
C ILE A 292 -2.37 0.14 29.59
N ARG A 293 -1.25 0.85 29.44
CA ARG A 293 -1.06 2.18 30.04
C ARG A 293 -1.69 3.24 29.16
N ASP A 294 -2.04 4.38 29.74
CA ASP A 294 -2.62 5.51 29.00
C ASP A 294 -1.72 6.01 27.86
N ASN A 295 -0.39 5.91 28.04
CA ASN A 295 0.56 6.25 26.98
C ASN A 295 0.44 5.31 25.77
N ASP A 296 0.17 4.02 25.96
CA ASP A 296 -0.04 3.07 24.86
C ASP A 296 -1.32 3.43 24.07
N LEU A 297 -2.38 3.89 24.75
CA LEU A 297 -3.62 4.38 24.12
C LEU A 297 -3.42 5.71 23.38
N LYS A 298 -2.70 6.67 23.99
CA LYS A 298 -2.34 7.92 23.32
C LYS A 298 -1.55 7.64 22.04
N LEU A 299 -0.55 6.76 22.10
CA LEU A 299 0.22 6.33 20.94
C LEU A 299 -0.65 5.64 19.89
N PHE A 300 -1.66 4.85 20.28
CA PHE A 300 -2.60 4.27 19.33
C PHE A 300 -3.39 5.34 18.55
N PHE A 301 -3.95 6.34 19.23
CA PHE A 301 -4.68 7.42 18.55
C PHE A 301 -3.75 8.35 17.76
N GLU A 302 -2.52 8.59 18.25
CA GLU A 302 -1.51 9.41 17.56
C GLU A 302 -0.97 8.70 16.30
N GLN A 303 -0.63 7.41 16.42
CA GLN A 303 0.20 6.67 15.46
C GLN A 303 -0.55 5.58 14.70
N GLY A 304 -1.81 5.30 15.04
CA GLY A 304 -2.69 4.38 14.30
C GLY A 304 -2.35 2.89 14.44
N LYS A 305 -1.43 2.51 15.34
CA LYS A 305 -0.97 1.12 15.49
C LYS A 305 -1.44 0.50 16.81
N PRO A 306 -2.40 -0.44 16.79
CA PRO A 306 -2.76 -1.20 17.97
C PRO A 306 -1.72 -2.30 18.24
N LYS A 307 -1.57 -2.72 19.50
CA LYS A 307 -0.99 -4.04 19.79
C LYS A 307 -2.08 -5.09 19.57
N ASP A 308 -1.84 -6.11 18.75
CA ASP A 308 -2.87 -7.08 18.36
C ASP A 308 -3.53 -7.77 19.57
N GLY A 309 -2.74 -8.18 20.57
CA GLY A 309 -3.27 -8.77 21.81
C GLY A 309 -4.18 -7.80 22.60
N TRP A 310 -3.88 -6.50 22.61
CA TRP A 310 -4.75 -5.51 23.24
C TRP A 310 -6.09 -5.40 22.50
N LEU A 311 -6.03 -5.25 21.18
CA LEU A 311 -7.24 -5.11 20.36
C LEU A 311 -8.15 -6.34 20.50
N GLN A 312 -7.57 -7.54 20.47
CA GLN A 312 -8.28 -8.79 20.72
C GLN A 312 -8.97 -8.78 22.07
N ASN A 313 -8.25 -8.42 23.14
CA ASN A 313 -8.79 -8.39 24.50
C ASN A 313 -9.98 -7.42 24.62
N GLU A 314 -9.86 -6.20 24.10
CA GLU A 314 -10.96 -5.21 24.16
C GLU A 314 -12.17 -5.65 23.37
N VAL A 315 -11.99 -6.23 22.18
CA VAL A 315 -13.09 -6.77 21.38
C VAL A 315 -13.80 -7.90 22.13
N LEU A 316 -13.04 -8.83 22.71
CA LEU A 316 -13.61 -9.95 23.48
C LEU A 316 -14.33 -9.48 24.76
N GLN A 317 -13.77 -8.50 25.47
CA GLN A 317 -14.44 -7.90 26.62
C GLN A 317 -15.74 -7.20 26.22
N TYR A 318 -15.74 -6.46 25.12
CA TYR A 318 -16.94 -5.83 24.60
C TYR A 318 -17.99 -6.86 24.13
N LEU A 319 -17.57 -7.96 23.51
CA LEU A 319 -18.47 -9.05 23.12
C LEU A 319 -19.11 -9.73 24.35
N LYS A 320 -18.34 -9.96 25.42
CA LYS A 320 -18.81 -10.61 26.66
C LYS A 320 -19.67 -9.68 27.53
N ASN A 321 -19.27 -8.42 27.70
CA ASN A 321 -19.87 -7.48 28.64
C ASN A 321 -20.71 -6.37 27.97
N GLY A 322 -20.89 -6.42 26.65
CA GLY A 322 -21.48 -5.35 25.85
C GLY A 322 -22.87 -4.90 26.27
N HIS A 323 -23.65 -5.74 26.94
CA HIS A 323 -24.97 -5.39 27.46
C HIS A 323 -24.89 -4.54 28.74
N GLN A 324 -23.97 -4.85 29.64
CA GLN A 324 -23.71 -4.06 30.85
C GLN A 324 -23.07 -2.71 30.49
N ILE A 325 -22.07 -2.75 29.61
CA ILE A 325 -21.45 -1.58 28.96
C ILE A 325 -22.54 -0.66 28.36
N ARG A 326 -23.50 -1.19 27.60
CA ARG A 326 -24.58 -0.34 27.04
C ARG A 326 -25.52 0.25 28.08
N LYS A 327 -25.92 -0.53 29.09
CA LYS A 327 -26.77 -0.03 30.18
C LYS A 327 -26.06 1.05 31.00
N SER A 328 -24.77 0.92 31.24
CA SER A 328 -23.97 1.96 31.92
C SER A 328 -23.81 3.22 31.06
N PHE A 329 -23.86 3.12 29.73
CA PHE A 329 -23.69 4.25 28.81
C PHE A 329 -25.00 4.90 28.33
N SER A 330 -26.16 4.28 28.55
CA SER A 330 -27.48 4.85 28.20
C SER A 330 -28.03 5.83 29.25
N CYS A 331 -27.48 5.85 30.47
CA CYS A 331 -28.07 6.58 31.60
C CYS A 331 -27.02 7.43 32.33
N LYS A 332 -26.98 8.73 32.02
CA LYS A 332 -26.12 9.79 32.61
C LYS A 332 -24.62 9.64 32.30
N GLY A 333 -23.96 10.76 32.01
CA GLY A 333 -22.51 10.80 31.83
C GLY A 333 -21.85 10.33 33.11
N PHE A 334 -20.96 9.34 33.00
CA PHE A 334 -20.22 8.83 34.14
C PHE A 334 -19.34 9.92 34.74
N THR A 335 -19.51 10.18 36.03
CA THR A 335 -18.49 10.78 36.87
C THR A 335 -17.62 9.65 37.43
N LEU A 336 -16.31 9.85 37.48
CA LEU A 336 -15.38 8.88 38.06
C LEU A 336 -15.82 8.63 39.53
N GLY A 337 -16.31 7.43 39.85
CA GLY A 337 -16.72 7.04 41.21
C GLY A 337 -18.18 6.61 41.45
N ASP A 338 -19.06 6.62 40.44
CA ASP A 338 -20.46 6.20 40.64
C ASP A 338 -20.61 4.66 40.68
N LYS A 339 -21.03 4.12 41.84
CA LYS A 339 -21.27 2.68 42.06
C LYS A 339 -22.56 2.23 41.36
N ILE A 340 -22.46 1.31 40.39
CA ILE A 340 -23.61 0.51 39.95
C ILE A 340 -23.67 -0.76 40.81
N THR A 341 -24.57 -0.79 41.79
CA THR A 341 -24.95 -2.02 42.49
C THR A 341 -26.40 -2.34 42.14
N GLU A 342 -26.62 -3.32 41.26
CA GLU A 342 -27.87 -4.07 41.28
C GLU A 342 -27.58 -5.57 41.10
N GLY A 343 -28.20 -6.34 42.00
CA GLY A 343 -27.99 -7.78 42.14
C GLY A 343 -28.57 -8.54 40.95
N VAL A 344 -27.77 -9.47 40.42
CA VAL A 344 -28.24 -10.51 39.51
C VAL A 344 -28.16 -11.83 40.26
N SER A 345 -29.31 -12.31 40.72
CA SER A 345 -29.53 -13.73 40.97
C SER A 345 -29.71 -14.41 39.61
N ASP A 346 -28.66 -15.03 39.07
CA ASP A 346 -28.71 -16.39 38.54
C ASP A 346 -27.40 -16.87 37.88
N LYS A 347 -26.88 -17.96 38.48
CA LYS A 347 -26.22 -19.15 37.90
C LYS A 347 -25.39 -19.02 36.62
N TYR A 348 -24.35 -18.19 36.62
CA TYR A 348 -23.03 -18.58 36.10
C TYR A 348 -21.98 -17.90 36.97
N ASN A 349 -21.03 -18.68 37.51
CA ASN A 349 -20.01 -18.22 38.46
C ASN A 349 -19.14 -17.08 37.88
N LEU A 350 -19.59 -15.84 38.03
CA LEU A 350 -18.78 -14.62 37.92
C LEU A 350 -17.87 -14.54 39.15
N LYS A 351 -16.65 -15.06 39.06
CA LYS A 351 -15.57 -14.72 40.01
C LYS A 351 -14.89 -13.41 39.60
N SER A 352 -15.70 -12.34 39.48
CA SER A 352 -15.30 -10.95 39.71
C SER A 352 -16.46 -10.03 39.27
N PRO A 353 -17.00 -9.18 40.16
CA PRO A 353 -17.82 -8.06 39.73
C PRO A 353 -16.93 -7.17 38.83
N ILE A 354 -17.47 -6.71 37.69
CA ILE A 354 -16.79 -5.70 36.87
C ILE A 354 -16.53 -4.51 37.78
N GLN A 355 -15.26 -4.17 38.00
CA GLN A 355 -14.89 -2.95 38.72
C GLN A 355 -15.57 -1.75 38.06
N SER A 356 -16.05 -0.81 38.88
CA SER A 356 -16.78 0.40 38.51
C SER A 356 -16.08 1.35 37.52
N ASP A 357 -14.89 0.99 37.04
CA ASP A 357 -13.92 1.88 36.39
C ASP A 357 -13.55 1.41 34.96
N TYR A 358 -14.36 0.55 34.32
CA TYR A 358 -14.09 0.14 32.94
C TYR A 358 -14.32 1.29 31.95
N VAL A 359 -13.22 1.91 31.53
CA VAL A 359 -13.20 2.88 30.43
C VAL A 359 -12.98 2.12 29.12
N PRO A 360 -13.91 2.20 28.14
CA PRO A 360 -13.69 1.59 26.84
C PRO A 360 -12.43 2.16 26.22
N LYS A 361 -11.55 1.31 25.69
CA LYS A 361 -10.29 1.75 25.07
C LYS A 361 -10.35 1.79 23.54
N LEU A 362 -11.46 1.30 22.98
CA LEU A 362 -11.66 1.10 21.55
C LEU A 362 -13.08 1.54 21.14
N ILE A 363 -13.21 2.05 19.92
CA ILE A 363 -14.51 2.36 19.31
C ILE A 363 -15.07 1.06 18.68
N PRO A 364 -16.20 0.52 19.17
CA PRO A 364 -16.63 -0.84 18.85
C PRO A 364 -17.24 -0.99 17.45
N ARG A 365 -17.78 0.06 16.81
CA ARG A 365 -18.36 -0.01 15.45
C ARG A 365 -19.38 -1.14 15.31
N LYS A 366 -20.25 -1.27 16.31
CA LYS A 366 -21.09 -2.45 16.45
C LYS A 366 -22.08 -2.59 15.29
N GLU A 367 -22.71 -1.49 14.87
CA GLU A 367 -23.74 -1.52 13.84
C GLU A 367 -23.17 -2.08 12.54
N GLU A 368 -21.97 -1.61 12.16
CA GLU A 368 -21.26 -2.04 10.96
C GLU A 368 -20.71 -3.48 11.09
N ILE A 369 -20.25 -3.91 12.28
CA ILE A 369 -19.82 -5.29 12.52
C ILE A 369 -21.01 -6.26 12.40
N ASP A 370 -22.15 -5.91 12.99
CA ASP A 370 -23.35 -6.73 12.93
C ASP A 370 -23.90 -6.82 11.49
N GLU A 371 -23.83 -5.71 10.74
CA GLU A 371 -24.16 -5.68 9.31
C GLU A 371 -23.26 -6.62 8.50
N ALA A 372 -21.94 -6.50 8.65
CA ALA A 372 -20.99 -7.38 7.97
C ALA A 372 -21.22 -8.86 8.30
N LYS A 373 -21.55 -9.19 9.55
CA LYS A 373 -21.89 -10.56 9.96
C LYS A 373 -23.17 -11.07 9.30
N ARG A 374 -24.21 -10.24 9.19
CA ARG A 374 -25.46 -10.59 8.50
C ARG A 374 -25.24 -10.85 7.02
N GLU A 375 -24.47 -9.99 6.35
CA GLU A 375 -24.15 -10.18 4.93
C GLU A 375 -23.31 -11.44 4.69
N LEU A 376 -22.28 -11.66 5.52
CA LEU A 376 -21.45 -12.87 5.44
C LEU A 376 -22.19 -14.16 5.81
N ALA A 377 -23.36 -14.09 6.46
CA ALA A 377 -24.18 -15.27 6.74
C ALA A 377 -24.95 -15.76 5.50
N ARG A 378 -25.18 -14.90 4.49
CA ARG A 378 -25.89 -15.26 3.26
C ARG A 378 -25.00 -16.13 2.36
N ASP A 379 -25.51 -17.26 1.88
CA ASP A 379 -24.77 -18.15 0.98
C ASP A 379 -24.52 -17.53 -0.41
N SER A 380 -25.37 -16.58 -0.83
CA SER A 380 -25.20 -15.81 -2.06
C SER A 380 -24.01 -14.85 -2.02
N VAL A 381 -23.46 -14.55 -0.85
CA VAL A 381 -22.35 -13.62 -0.66
C VAL A 381 -21.05 -14.40 -0.49
N GLY A 382 -20.26 -14.44 -1.57
CA GLY A 382 -18.89 -14.95 -1.57
C GLY A 382 -17.87 -13.82 -1.33
N ILE A 383 -18.14 -12.63 -1.84
CA ILE A 383 -17.27 -11.45 -1.77
C ILE A 383 -18.00 -10.29 -1.08
N LEU A 384 -17.48 -9.83 0.06
CA LEU A 384 -17.95 -8.64 0.77
C LEU A 384 -16.97 -7.47 0.58
N GLY A 385 -17.44 -6.36 0.02
CA GLY A 385 -16.69 -5.10 -0.05
C GLY A 385 -16.80 -4.31 1.26
N VAL A 386 -15.68 -3.77 1.75
CA VAL A 386 -15.64 -2.89 2.92
C VAL A 386 -15.06 -1.54 2.52
N PHE A 387 -15.91 -0.51 2.55
CA PHE A 387 -15.57 0.82 2.08
C PHE A 387 -15.50 1.84 3.22
N GLY A 388 -14.83 2.95 2.98
CA GLY A 388 -14.81 4.07 3.92
C GLY A 388 -13.73 5.08 3.59
N GLU A 389 -13.88 6.31 4.07
CA GLU A 389 -12.95 7.40 3.78
C GLU A 389 -11.62 7.27 4.56
N LEU A 390 -10.66 8.16 4.23
CA LEU A 390 -9.40 8.30 4.98
C LEU A 390 -9.72 8.56 6.47
N GLY A 391 -9.03 7.86 7.37
CA GLY A 391 -9.17 8.09 8.81
C GLY A 391 -10.51 7.63 9.42
N SER A 392 -11.33 6.83 8.72
CA SER A 392 -12.56 6.26 9.29
C SER A 392 -12.35 5.07 10.24
N GLY A 393 -11.12 4.55 10.32
CA GLY A 393 -10.76 3.40 11.17
C GLY A 393 -10.88 2.03 10.50
N LYS A 394 -10.94 1.95 9.15
CA LYS A 394 -11.13 0.69 8.40
C LYS A 394 -10.22 -0.46 8.83
N THR A 395 -8.92 -0.25 8.89
CA THR A 395 -7.96 -1.29 9.29
C THR A 395 -8.27 -1.83 10.69
N ILE A 396 -8.65 -0.96 11.63
CA ILE A 396 -9.07 -1.35 12.98
C ILE A 396 -10.40 -2.10 12.94
N PHE A 397 -11.39 -1.62 12.17
CA PHE A 397 -12.65 -2.33 11.96
C PHE A 397 -12.44 -3.74 11.40
N LEU A 398 -11.60 -3.92 10.38
CA LEU A 398 -11.32 -5.23 9.79
C LEU A 398 -10.73 -6.19 10.83
N ARG A 399 -9.82 -5.70 11.67
CA ARG A 399 -9.27 -6.47 12.79
C ARG A 399 -10.33 -6.82 13.83
N GLN A 400 -11.22 -5.88 14.19
CA GLN A 400 -12.36 -6.15 15.10
C GLN A 400 -13.32 -7.21 14.53
N LEU A 401 -13.66 -7.09 13.25
CA LEU A 401 -14.51 -8.05 12.54
C LEU A 401 -13.84 -9.43 12.49
N ALA A 402 -12.53 -9.50 12.21
CA ALA A 402 -11.78 -10.74 12.21
C ALA A 402 -11.83 -11.46 13.56
N VAL A 403 -11.57 -10.75 14.66
CA VAL A 403 -11.66 -11.31 16.02
C VAL A 403 -13.07 -11.82 16.31
N THR A 404 -14.09 -11.05 15.94
CA THR A 404 -15.49 -11.44 16.13
C THR A 404 -15.87 -12.69 15.32
N LEU A 405 -15.29 -12.87 14.13
CA LEU A 405 -15.52 -14.04 13.30
C LEU A 405 -14.79 -15.29 13.84
N VAL A 406 -13.57 -15.13 14.35
CA VAL A 406 -12.83 -16.22 15.00
C VAL A 406 -13.54 -16.68 16.28
N GLU A 407 -14.05 -15.76 17.10
CA GLU A 407 -14.87 -16.08 18.27
C GLU A 407 -16.16 -16.84 17.89
N SER A 408 -16.69 -16.61 16.68
CA SER A 408 -17.82 -17.37 16.13
C SER A 408 -17.43 -18.72 15.52
N GLY A 409 -16.19 -19.17 15.70
CA GLY A 409 -15.69 -20.47 15.25
C GLY A 409 -15.21 -20.51 13.79
N LYS A 410 -14.94 -19.36 13.15
CA LYS A 410 -14.48 -19.31 11.74
C LYS A 410 -12.97 -19.16 11.65
N SER A 411 -12.35 -19.82 10.68
CA SER A 411 -10.93 -19.62 10.34
C SER A 411 -10.76 -18.32 9.55
N VAL A 412 -9.90 -17.41 10.01
CA VAL A 412 -9.69 -16.09 9.39
C VAL A 412 -8.23 -15.87 9.05
N TYR A 413 -7.98 -15.37 7.82
CA TYR A 413 -6.64 -15.10 7.29
C TYR A 413 -6.57 -13.69 6.69
N PHE A 414 -5.51 -12.93 6.97
CA PHE A 414 -5.18 -11.69 6.25
C PHE A 414 -4.09 -11.95 5.21
N VAL A 415 -4.29 -11.43 4.00
CA VAL A 415 -3.25 -11.42 2.96
C VAL A 415 -2.27 -10.28 3.25
N ARG A 416 -0.98 -10.61 3.39
CA ARG A 416 0.10 -9.66 3.57
C ARG A 416 0.71 -9.26 2.24
N HIS A 417 1.25 -8.04 2.19
CA HIS A 417 1.97 -7.53 1.03
C HIS A 417 3.16 -8.43 0.62
N GLY A 418 3.30 -8.67 -0.68
CA GLY A 418 4.29 -9.60 -1.24
C GLY A 418 4.21 -9.72 -2.76
N ASP A 419 5.09 -10.54 -3.34
CA ASP A 419 5.07 -10.83 -4.78
C ASP A 419 3.94 -11.79 -5.14
N PHE A 420 3.34 -11.57 -6.30
CA PHE A 420 2.16 -12.30 -6.75
C PHE A 420 2.36 -13.82 -6.81
N ILE A 421 3.53 -14.29 -7.27
CA ILE A 421 3.80 -15.73 -7.43
C ILE A 421 3.82 -16.41 -6.05
N SER A 422 4.46 -15.77 -5.05
CA SER A 422 4.51 -16.24 -3.66
C SER A 422 3.18 -16.25 -2.95
N GLN A 423 2.42 -15.18 -3.09
CA GLN A 423 1.08 -15.12 -2.53
C GLN A 423 0.16 -16.18 -3.16
N LYS A 424 0.25 -16.37 -4.49
CA LYS A 424 -0.59 -17.32 -5.21
C LYS A 424 -0.39 -18.76 -4.73
N GLU A 425 0.85 -19.22 -4.59
CA GLU A 425 1.13 -20.60 -4.16
C GLU A 425 0.69 -20.86 -2.71
N GLU A 426 0.87 -19.90 -1.80
CA GLU A 426 0.37 -20.03 -0.43
C GLU A 426 -1.16 -20.07 -0.39
N ILE A 427 -1.83 -19.25 -1.20
CA ILE A 427 -3.30 -19.31 -1.36
C ILE A 427 -3.73 -20.67 -1.90
N ASP A 428 -3.08 -21.18 -2.95
CA ASP A 428 -3.42 -22.49 -3.53
C ASP A 428 -3.22 -23.63 -2.52
N THR A 429 -2.17 -23.54 -1.71
CA THR A 429 -1.89 -24.48 -0.62
C THR A 429 -2.96 -24.41 0.47
N LEU A 430 -3.34 -23.20 0.91
CA LEU A 430 -4.43 -23.01 1.86
C LEU A 430 -5.75 -23.59 1.31
N LEU A 431 -6.09 -23.27 0.07
CA LEU A 431 -7.32 -23.76 -0.57
C LEU A 431 -7.36 -25.29 -0.66
N LYS A 432 -6.21 -25.93 -0.91
CA LYS A 432 -6.10 -27.39 -0.89
C LYS A 432 -6.33 -27.96 0.52
N GLN A 433 -5.65 -27.41 1.53
CA GLN A 433 -5.81 -27.83 2.93
C GLN A 433 -7.27 -27.70 3.41
N LEU A 434 -7.94 -26.58 3.07
CA LEU A 434 -9.34 -26.35 3.45
C LEU A 434 -10.30 -27.32 2.76
N LYS A 435 -10.03 -27.70 1.50
CA LYS A 435 -10.83 -28.70 0.78
C LYS A 435 -10.68 -30.09 1.40
N ASP A 436 -9.45 -30.50 1.69
CA ASP A 436 -9.16 -31.82 2.27
C ASP A 436 -9.74 -31.95 3.69
N GLY A 437 -9.72 -30.86 4.47
CA GLY A 437 -10.28 -30.81 5.83
C GLY A 437 -11.78 -30.49 5.93
N ASN A 438 -12.46 -30.19 4.82
CA ASN A 438 -13.85 -29.67 4.78
C ASN A 438 -14.07 -28.46 5.70
N GLU A 439 -13.07 -27.59 5.81
CA GLU A 439 -13.09 -26.39 6.64
C GLU A 439 -13.53 -25.17 5.84
N LYS A 440 -14.19 -24.21 6.52
CA LYS A 440 -14.53 -22.91 5.94
C LYS A 440 -13.58 -21.83 6.43
N ALA A 441 -13.12 -20.98 5.52
CA ALA A 441 -12.26 -19.84 5.85
C ALA A 441 -12.78 -18.51 5.30
N ILE A 442 -12.36 -17.43 5.94
CA ILE A 442 -12.59 -16.06 5.47
C ILE A 442 -11.23 -15.40 5.25
N ILE A 443 -11.00 -14.92 4.03
CA ILE A 443 -9.77 -14.23 3.64
C ILE A 443 -10.04 -12.73 3.60
N PHE A 444 -9.18 -11.95 4.23
CA PHE A 444 -9.22 -10.50 4.28
C PHE A 444 -8.08 -9.91 3.44
N ILE A 445 -8.40 -8.91 2.62
CA ILE A 445 -7.40 -8.10 1.91
C ILE A 445 -7.68 -6.63 2.22
N ASP A 446 -6.84 -6.02 3.07
CA ASP A 446 -6.88 -4.57 3.30
C ASP A 446 -6.25 -3.83 2.12
N SER A 447 -6.85 -2.72 1.71
CA SER A 447 -6.40 -1.89 0.58
C SER A 447 -6.10 -2.71 -0.67
N TYR A 448 -7.06 -3.55 -1.09
CA TYR A 448 -6.87 -4.58 -2.12
C TYR A 448 -6.33 -4.08 -3.47
N LEU A 449 -6.51 -2.79 -3.76
CA LEU A 449 -6.00 -2.08 -4.93
C LEU A 449 -4.47 -2.03 -4.97
N ASN A 450 -3.81 -2.05 -3.81
CA ASN A 450 -2.35 -2.10 -3.72
C ASN A 450 -1.80 -3.47 -4.14
N GLN A 451 -2.63 -4.51 -4.19
CA GLN A 451 -2.26 -5.87 -4.61
C GLN A 451 -3.26 -6.47 -5.59
N LEU A 452 -3.68 -5.68 -6.58
CA LEU A 452 -4.81 -6.03 -7.44
C LEU A 452 -4.71 -7.41 -8.10
N LYS A 453 -3.51 -7.87 -8.49
CA LYS A 453 -3.30 -9.19 -9.12
C LYS A 453 -3.74 -10.36 -8.22
N ILE A 454 -3.32 -10.37 -6.96
CA ILE A 454 -3.69 -11.44 -6.02
C ILE A 454 -5.16 -11.32 -5.61
N SER A 455 -5.67 -10.09 -5.45
CA SER A 455 -7.07 -9.83 -5.13
C SER A 455 -8.00 -10.41 -6.20
N GLN A 456 -7.70 -10.17 -7.49
CA GLN A 456 -8.44 -10.74 -8.62
C GLN A 456 -8.35 -12.26 -8.65
N TYR A 457 -7.17 -12.81 -8.38
CA TYR A 457 -6.94 -14.25 -8.33
C TYR A 457 -7.81 -14.93 -7.25
N ILE A 458 -7.78 -14.41 -6.02
CA ILE A 458 -8.57 -14.94 -4.90
C ILE A 458 -10.06 -14.77 -5.18
N ALA A 459 -10.50 -13.60 -5.69
CA ALA A 459 -11.89 -13.36 -6.05
C ALA A 459 -12.43 -14.38 -7.07
N LYS A 460 -11.61 -14.73 -8.08
CA LYS A 460 -11.94 -15.80 -9.04
C LYS A 460 -12.05 -17.15 -8.34
N LYS A 461 -11.10 -17.50 -7.48
CA LYS A 461 -11.08 -18.78 -6.75
C LYS A 461 -12.25 -18.94 -5.78
N VAL A 462 -12.68 -17.86 -5.12
CA VAL A 462 -13.85 -17.84 -4.23
C VAL A 462 -15.13 -18.19 -4.98
N LYS A 463 -15.27 -17.72 -6.23
CA LYS A 463 -16.41 -18.10 -7.09
C LYS A 463 -16.38 -19.58 -7.52
N GLU A 464 -15.18 -20.14 -7.66
CA GLU A 464 -14.97 -21.57 -7.98
C GLU A 464 -15.14 -22.48 -6.74
N VAL A 465 -14.88 -21.95 -5.54
CA VAL A 465 -14.70 -22.75 -4.32
C VAL A 465 -15.62 -22.22 -3.20
N ARG A 466 -16.68 -22.97 -2.87
CA ARG A 466 -17.66 -22.57 -1.84
C ARG A 466 -17.17 -22.65 -0.38
N CYS A 467 -15.95 -23.15 -0.12
CA CYS A 467 -15.41 -23.23 1.25
C CYS A 467 -14.72 -21.93 1.71
N VAL A 468 -14.60 -20.91 0.86
CA VAL A 468 -13.95 -19.64 1.22
C VAL A 468 -14.86 -18.45 0.93
N LYS A 469 -14.87 -17.46 1.84
CA LYS A 469 -15.41 -16.12 1.59
C LYS A 469 -14.28 -15.09 1.59
N LEU A 470 -14.46 -14.00 0.86
CA LEU A 470 -13.48 -12.94 0.69
C LEU A 470 -14.04 -11.62 1.19
N ILE A 471 -13.22 -10.89 1.96
CA ILE A 471 -13.49 -9.53 2.38
C ILE A 471 -12.43 -8.62 1.75
N LEU A 472 -12.87 -7.68 0.93
CA LEU A 472 -12.02 -6.72 0.25
C LEU A 472 -12.25 -5.34 0.84
N ALA A 473 -11.19 -4.69 1.31
CA ALA A 473 -11.31 -3.31 1.78
C ALA A 473 -10.61 -2.33 0.85
N THR A 474 -11.25 -1.19 0.62
CA THR A 474 -10.63 -0.06 -0.10
C THR A 474 -11.24 1.27 0.34
N ARG A 475 -10.65 2.38 -0.09
CA ARG A 475 -11.28 3.69 0.10
C ARG A 475 -12.32 3.88 -0.97
N ALA A 476 -13.48 4.44 -0.60
CA ALA A 476 -14.55 4.76 -1.54
C ALA A 476 -14.04 5.57 -2.75
N VAL A 477 -12.98 6.37 -2.56
CA VAL A 477 -12.44 7.33 -3.53
C VAL A 477 -11.44 6.75 -4.52
N ASP A 478 -10.89 5.57 -4.23
CA ASP A 478 -9.79 5.01 -5.01
C ASP A 478 -10.26 4.36 -6.32
N GLY A 479 -11.58 4.19 -6.48
CA GLY A 479 -12.27 3.65 -7.66
C GLY A 479 -12.61 4.63 -8.78
N HIS A 480 -12.31 5.93 -8.64
CA HIS A 480 -12.89 6.96 -9.52
C HIS A 480 -12.06 7.22 -10.77
N GLY A 481 -12.71 7.10 -11.94
CA GLY A 481 -12.24 7.64 -13.21
C GLY A 481 -11.22 6.80 -13.98
N ASP A 482 -11.02 5.53 -13.63
CA ASP A 482 -10.17 4.62 -14.41
C ASP A 482 -10.83 3.24 -14.55
N GLU A 483 -11.06 2.80 -15.79
CA GLU A 483 -11.71 1.53 -16.13
C GLU A 483 -10.94 0.32 -15.56
N GLY A 484 -9.64 0.45 -15.34
CA GLY A 484 -8.81 -0.59 -14.71
C GLY A 484 -9.17 -0.88 -13.24
N CYS A 485 -9.95 0.00 -12.58
CA CYS A 485 -10.31 -0.16 -11.17
C CYS A 485 -11.55 -1.03 -10.94
N LYS A 486 -12.45 -1.18 -11.94
CA LYS A 486 -13.68 -2.01 -11.85
C LYS A 486 -13.42 -3.52 -12.04
N SER A 487 -12.34 -4.07 -11.49
CA SER A 487 -11.94 -5.45 -11.84
C SER A 487 -12.54 -6.55 -10.95
N ILE A 488 -13.07 -6.21 -9.77
CA ILE A 488 -13.70 -7.18 -8.87
C ILE A 488 -15.11 -6.67 -8.53
N SER A 489 -16.12 -7.44 -8.94
CA SER A 489 -17.50 -7.23 -8.49
C SER A 489 -17.68 -7.90 -7.14
N GLU A 490 -18.03 -7.12 -6.13
CA GLU A 490 -18.48 -7.63 -4.83
C GLU A 490 -19.94 -8.07 -4.91
N ASP A 491 -20.34 -9.03 -4.08
CA ASP A 491 -21.73 -9.51 -4.01
C ASP A 491 -22.57 -8.69 -3.03
N SER A 492 -21.92 -8.10 -2.04
CA SER A 492 -22.49 -7.18 -1.05
C SER A 492 -21.41 -6.22 -0.57
N SER A 493 -21.79 -5.12 0.07
CA SER A 493 -20.85 -4.15 0.64
C SER A 493 -21.31 -3.59 1.98
N VAL A 494 -20.32 -3.29 2.84
CA VAL A 494 -20.48 -2.57 4.10
C VAL A 494 -19.59 -1.34 4.04
N GLU A 495 -20.05 -0.22 4.58
CA GLU A 495 -19.26 1.00 4.59
C GLU A 495 -19.07 1.50 6.02
N ILE A 496 -17.91 2.11 6.27
CA ILE A 496 -17.49 2.66 7.55
C ILE A 496 -17.30 4.16 7.40
N GLY A 497 -18.01 4.96 8.19
CA GLY A 497 -17.62 6.36 8.35
C GLY A 497 -18.16 7.06 9.56
N GLN A 498 -19.28 7.80 9.50
CA GLN A 498 -19.70 8.58 10.68
C GLN A 498 -19.91 7.67 11.88
N LEU A 499 -19.55 8.15 13.06
CA LEU A 499 -19.74 7.41 14.30
C LEU A 499 -21.23 7.41 14.66
N SER A 500 -21.75 6.24 15.02
CA SER A 500 -23.08 6.13 15.62
C SER A 500 -23.16 6.98 16.89
N ASP A 501 -24.38 7.31 17.34
CA ASP A 501 -24.55 8.10 18.57
C ASP A 501 -23.91 7.42 19.80
N LEU A 502 -23.91 6.08 19.81
CA LEU A 502 -23.25 5.25 20.81
C LEU A 502 -21.72 5.35 20.69
N ASP A 503 -21.18 5.12 19.49
CA ASP A 503 -19.73 5.15 19.24
C ASP A 503 -19.15 6.55 19.52
N LEU A 504 -19.87 7.61 19.17
CA LEU A 504 -19.49 8.98 19.47
C LEU A 504 -19.47 9.23 20.99
N GLY A 505 -20.45 8.69 21.72
CA GLY A 505 -20.47 8.75 23.18
C GLY A 505 -19.27 8.06 23.82
N ILE A 506 -18.92 6.87 23.35
CA ILE A 506 -17.72 6.13 23.77
C ILE A 506 -16.45 6.93 23.45
N PHE A 507 -16.38 7.54 22.27
CA PHE A 507 -15.20 8.32 21.88
C PHE A 507 -15.00 9.57 22.76
N VAL A 508 -16.08 10.27 23.12
CA VAL A 508 -16.02 11.40 24.08
C VAL A 508 -15.42 10.96 25.42
N GLN A 509 -15.77 9.77 25.91
CA GLN A 509 -15.22 9.24 27.16
C GLN A 509 -13.74 8.89 27.04
N ILE A 510 -13.34 8.25 25.93
CA ILE A 510 -11.93 7.97 25.65
C ILE A 510 -11.11 9.27 25.66
N ILE A 511 -11.56 10.31 24.96
CA ILE A 511 -10.90 11.62 24.90
C ILE A 511 -10.79 12.24 26.30
N SER A 512 -11.86 12.13 27.10
CA SER A 512 -11.90 12.64 28.47
C SER A 512 -10.93 11.91 29.37
N TYR A 513 -10.91 10.57 29.32
CA TYR A 513 -10.03 9.72 30.10
C TYR A 513 -8.55 9.99 29.78
N LEU A 514 -8.21 10.16 28.50
CA LEU A 514 -6.84 10.45 28.08
C LEU A 514 -6.43 11.92 28.33
N GLY A 515 -7.37 12.79 28.74
CA GLY A 515 -7.13 14.21 28.96
C GLY A 515 -6.81 14.97 27.67
N LEU A 516 -7.42 14.59 26.54
CA LEU A 516 -7.12 15.12 25.21
C LEU A 516 -7.98 16.32 24.80
N TRP A 517 -8.90 16.78 25.65
CA TRP A 517 -9.70 17.97 25.37
C TRP A 517 -8.87 19.24 25.37
N SER A 518 -9.25 20.19 24.51
CA SER A 518 -8.77 21.57 24.59
C SER A 518 -9.16 22.20 25.93
N ARG A 519 -8.44 23.25 26.33
CA ARG A 519 -8.71 23.99 27.57
C ARG A 519 -10.16 24.48 27.66
N ASP A 520 -10.78 24.82 26.52
CA ASP A 520 -12.15 25.34 26.46
C ASP A 520 -13.22 24.24 26.62
N LEU A 521 -12.89 22.99 26.26
CA LEU A 521 -13.81 21.86 26.27
C LEU A 521 -13.62 20.93 27.49
N SER A 522 -12.46 20.96 28.14
CA SER A 522 -12.12 20.09 29.27
C SER A 522 -13.07 20.23 30.47
N GLY A 523 -13.58 21.45 30.72
CA GLY A 523 -14.54 21.74 31.79
C GLY A 523 -16.01 21.71 31.38
N LYS A 524 -16.34 21.30 30.14
CA LYS A 524 -17.74 21.28 29.65
C LYS A 524 -18.41 19.94 29.94
N SER A 525 -19.74 19.94 30.06
CA SER A 525 -20.50 18.71 30.27
C SER A 525 -20.41 17.74 29.09
N PHE A 526 -20.56 16.44 29.35
CA PHE A 526 -20.58 15.39 28.33
C PHE A 526 -21.51 15.71 27.15
N LYS A 527 -22.70 16.25 27.41
CA LYS A 527 -23.66 16.66 26.38
C LYS A 527 -23.12 17.78 25.47
N ARG A 528 -22.38 18.74 26.04
CA ARG A 528 -21.74 19.82 25.26
C ARG A 528 -20.54 19.32 24.47
N GLN A 529 -19.71 18.45 25.06
CA GLN A 529 -18.57 17.83 24.38
C GLN A 529 -19.03 16.97 23.19
N LYS A 530 -20.02 16.09 23.40
CA LYS A 530 -20.64 15.29 22.34
C LYS A 530 -21.27 16.17 21.26
N GLY A 531 -22.01 17.21 21.66
CA GLY A 531 -22.61 18.18 20.74
C GLY A 531 -21.58 18.96 19.92
N TYR A 532 -20.41 19.27 20.49
CA TYR A 532 -19.29 19.89 19.78
C TYR A 532 -18.73 18.95 18.70
N LEU A 533 -18.39 17.70 19.03
CA LEU A 533 -17.89 16.74 18.04
C LEU A 533 -18.91 16.46 16.92
N GLN A 534 -20.20 16.49 17.24
CA GLN A 534 -21.25 16.28 16.24
C GLN A 534 -21.41 17.47 15.29
N ARG A 535 -21.29 18.71 15.76
CA ARG A 535 -21.49 19.93 14.94
C ARG A 535 -20.22 20.41 14.25
N ASN A 536 -19.09 20.38 14.94
CA ASN A 536 -17.81 20.92 14.45
C ASN A 536 -17.00 19.87 13.70
N CYS A 537 -17.08 18.61 14.11
CA CYS A 537 -16.35 17.50 13.50
C CYS A 537 -17.24 16.53 12.72
N ASN A 538 -18.54 16.82 12.56
CA ASN A 538 -19.52 15.98 11.86
C ASN A 538 -19.55 14.51 12.32
N ALA A 539 -19.19 14.22 13.58
CA ALA A 539 -19.00 12.86 14.09
C ALA A 539 -18.04 11.99 13.23
N GLN A 540 -17.13 12.60 12.49
CA GLN A 540 -16.13 11.91 11.67
C GLN A 540 -14.83 11.70 12.45
N MET A 541 -14.38 10.46 12.58
CA MET A 541 -13.16 10.11 13.31
C MET A 541 -11.93 10.91 12.83
N LEU A 542 -11.79 11.11 11.51
CA LEU A 542 -10.74 11.94 10.93
C LEU A 542 -10.74 13.37 11.48
N LEU A 543 -11.89 14.05 11.46
CA LEU A 543 -12.02 15.44 11.88
C LEU A 543 -11.81 15.58 13.39
N ILE A 544 -12.32 14.62 14.17
CA ILE A 544 -12.13 14.59 15.63
C ILE A 544 -10.64 14.44 15.97
N LEU A 545 -9.94 13.52 15.31
CA LEU A 545 -8.50 13.33 15.57
C LEU A 545 -7.66 14.52 15.09
N LEU A 546 -7.98 15.12 13.94
CA LEU A 546 -7.32 16.36 13.50
C LEU A 546 -7.54 17.51 14.49
N ASP A 547 -8.74 17.66 15.04
CA ASP A 547 -9.03 18.65 16.08
C ASP A 547 -8.18 18.42 17.34
N ILE A 548 -8.02 17.16 17.76
CA ILE A 548 -7.12 16.80 18.87
C ILE A 548 -5.66 17.14 18.54
N PHE A 549 -5.18 16.76 17.35
CA PHE A 549 -3.80 17.05 16.92
C PHE A 549 -3.52 18.56 16.81
N ASN A 550 -4.52 19.37 16.50
CA ASN A 550 -4.43 20.83 16.44
C ASN A 550 -4.18 21.49 17.80
N SER A 551 -4.22 20.75 18.91
CA SER A 551 -3.82 21.29 20.21
C SER A 551 -2.35 21.74 20.17
N GLU A 552 -2.09 22.95 20.68
CA GLU A 552 -0.76 23.58 20.68
C GLU A 552 0.33 22.68 21.28
N HIS A 553 -0.03 21.90 22.31
CA HIS A 553 0.86 20.95 22.96
C HIS A 553 1.30 19.81 22.02
N ILE A 554 0.36 19.19 21.30
CA ILE A 554 0.66 18.07 20.40
C ILE A 554 1.44 18.55 19.18
N TYR A 555 1.05 19.68 18.60
CA TYR A 555 1.80 20.32 17.53
C TYR A 555 3.27 20.57 17.93
N ASN A 556 3.50 21.22 19.08
CA ASN A 556 4.85 21.51 19.56
C ASN A 556 5.66 20.24 19.85
N LYS A 557 5.02 19.19 20.39
CA LYS A 557 5.65 17.88 20.61
C LYS A 557 6.10 17.25 19.28
N LEU A 558 5.26 17.29 18.24
CA LEU A 558 5.59 16.76 16.91
C LEU A 558 6.72 17.55 16.23
N VAL A 559 6.67 18.89 16.28
CA VAL A 559 7.76 19.75 15.75
C VAL A 559 9.09 19.42 16.41
N ARG A 560 9.12 19.30 17.74
CA ARG A 560 10.34 18.90 18.48
C ARG A 560 10.83 17.51 18.08
N SER A 561 9.91 16.56 17.90
CA SER A 561 10.25 15.18 17.52
C SER A 561 10.84 15.08 16.11
N LEU A 562 10.42 15.97 15.21
CA LEU A 562 10.83 16.01 13.80
C LEU A 562 11.86 17.09 13.47
N ASN A 563 12.43 17.80 14.45
CA ASN A 563 13.28 18.97 14.23
C ASN A 563 14.43 18.70 13.22
N ASN A 564 15.16 17.59 13.37
CA ASN A 564 16.26 17.26 12.44
C ASN A 564 15.78 16.87 11.03
N VAL A 565 14.57 16.32 10.92
CA VAL A 565 13.94 15.96 9.64
C VAL A 565 13.46 17.21 8.91
N LEU A 566 12.93 18.19 9.65
CA LEU A 566 12.36 19.42 9.09
C LEU A 566 13.41 20.46 8.66
N ASN A 567 14.60 20.46 9.28
CA ASN A 567 15.65 21.43 9.00
C ASN A 567 16.49 21.12 7.74
N ASP A 568 16.47 19.88 7.26
CA ASP A 568 17.17 19.47 6.04
C ASP A 568 16.19 19.34 4.88
N LYS A 569 16.34 20.15 3.83
CA LYS A 569 15.45 20.17 2.66
C LYS A 569 15.32 18.81 1.97
N LYS A 570 16.42 18.05 1.86
CA LYS A 570 16.41 16.71 1.24
C LYS A 570 15.63 15.72 2.10
N ILE A 571 15.84 15.76 3.41
CA ILE A 571 15.16 14.87 4.35
C ILE A 571 13.68 15.26 4.51
N LYS A 572 13.36 16.55 4.44
CA LYS A 572 11.98 17.05 4.43
C LYS A 572 11.21 16.57 3.20
N LYS A 573 11.86 16.49 2.03
CA LYS A 573 11.28 15.83 0.85
C LYS A 573 11.00 14.34 1.08
N ILE A 574 11.89 13.62 1.75
CA ILE A 574 11.66 12.21 2.14
C ILE A 574 10.41 12.09 3.01
N LEU A 575 10.27 12.97 4.01
CA LEU A 575 9.06 13.04 4.85
C LEU A 575 7.80 13.33 4.02
N PHE A 576 7.88 14.23 3.03
CA PHE A 576 6.76 14.50 2.12
C PHE A 576 6.33 13.24 1.37
N VAL A 577 7.26 12.49 0.76
CA VAL A 577 6.94 11.26 0.02
C VAL A 577 6.26 10.23 0.92
N ILE A 578 6.80 10.03 2.13
CA ILE A 578 6.22 9.13 3.13
C ILE A 578 4.77 9.53 3.44
N CYS A 579 4.56 10.79 3.83
CA CYS A 579 3.23 11.28 4.20
C CYS A 579 2.25 11.23 3.02
N PHE A 580 2.72 11.57 1.82
CA PHE A 580 1.93 11.48 0.60
C PHE A 580 1.49 10.05 0.32
N LEU A 581 2.37 9.05 0.41
CA LEU A 581 2.02 7.65 0.18
C LEU A 581 0.92 7.17 1.15
N HIS A 582 1.05 7.48 2.45
CA HIS A 582 0.02 7.17 3.44
C HIS A 582 -1.32 7.86 3.14
N VAL A 583 -1.29 9.15 2.76
CA VAL A 583 -2.51 9.91 2.40
C VAL A 583 -3.10 9.44 1.07
N ALA A 584 -2.28 8.98 0.12
CA ALA A 584 -2.71 8.48 -1.19
C ALA A 584 -3.18 7.01 -1.18
N ASN A 585 -3.06 6.32 -0.03
CA ASN A 585 -3.32 4.89 0.15
C ASN A 585 -2.37 3.94 -0.57
N ILE A 586 -1.19 4.41 -0.97
CA ILE A 586 -0.22 3.58 -1.68
C ILE A 586 0.70 2.96 -0.64
N THR A 587 0.95 1.65 -0.72
CA THR A 587 1.82 0.98 0.25
C THR A 587 3.18 1.68 0.28
N SER A 588 3.62 2.06 1.49
CA SER A 588 4.94 2.63 1.69
C SER A 588 6.03 1.57 1.76
N LYS A 589 5.66 0.28 1.89
CA LYS A 589 6.58 -0.85 2.05
C LYS A 589 7.52 -1.00 0.87
N ASP A 590 7.02 -0.82 -0.35
CA ASP A 590 7.79 -1.00 -1.58
C ASP A 590 8.96 -0.01 -1.65
N ILE A 591 10.16 -0.50 -1.31
CA ILE A 591 11.40 0.26 -1.33
C ILE A 591 11.76 0.65 -2.77
N ALA A 592 11.43 -0.19 -3.76
CA ALA A 592 11.67 0.12 -5.16
C ALA A 592 10.80 1.31 -5.61
N LEU A 593 9.52 1.32 -5.24
CA LEU A 593 8.65 2.48 -5.40
C LEU A 593 9.23 3.69 -4.67
N PHE A 594 9.54 3.57 -3.38
CA PHE A 594 10.01 4.69 -2.57
C PHE A 594 11.29 5.31 -3.14
N SER A 595 12.28 4.47 -3.48
CA SER A 595 13.52 4.90 -4.13
C SER A 595 13.26 5.55 -5.48
N TYR A 596 12.30 5.04 -6.25
CA TYR A 596 11.94 5.60 -7.54
C TYR A 596 11.30 6.99 -7.42
N LEU A 597 10.43 7.22 -6.43
CA LEU A 597 9.79 8.51 -6.20
C LEU A 597 10.80 9.57 -5.72
N LEU A 598 11.78 9.18 -4.90
CA LEU A 598 12.81 10.09 -4.41
C LEU A 598 13.83 10.52 -5.47
N GLY A 599 14.19 9.62 -6.39
CA GLY A 599 15.22 9.86 -7.40
C GLY A 599 16.60 10.05 -6.79
N ASP A 600 17.35 11.04 -7.28
CA ASP A 600 18.76 11.31 -6.88
C ASP A 600 18.92 11.76 -5.43
N ASP A 601 17.84 12.26 -4.80
CA ASP A 601 17.80 12.58 -3.37
C ASP A 601 17.65 11.35 -2.47
N GLY A 602 17.84 10.14 -3.03
CA GLY A 602 17.46 8.84 -2.49
C GLY A 602 17.92 8.49 -1.06
N LEU A 603 17.58 7.26 -0.67
CA LEU A 603 17.73 6.74 0.71
C LEU A 603 19.13 6.91 1.33
N GLY A 604 20.18 7.03 0.52
CA GLY A 604 21.57 7.22 0.98
C GLY A 604 21.80 8.48 1.82
N ASN A 605 20.91 9.48 1.75
CA ASN A 605 21.02 10.70 2.55
C ASN A 605 20.51 10.53 4.00
N LEU A 606 19.82 9.43 4.32
CA LEU A 606 19.23 9.22 5.64
C LEU A 606 20.26 8.75 6.67
N LYS A 607 20.47 9.58 7.70
CA LYS A 607 21.22 9.19 8.89
C LYS A 607 20.35 8.33 9.81
N SER A 608 21.00 7.51 10.64
CA SER A 608 20.33 6.64 11.63
C SER A 608 19.40 7.42 12.57
N GLN A 609 19.73 8.68 12.89
CA GLN A 609 18.90 9.56 13.71
C GLN A 609 17.58 9.94 13.02
N HIS A 610 17.59 10.21 11.70
CA HIS A 610 16.38 10.52 10.95
C HIS A 610 15.45 9.30 10.91
N ILE A 611 16.00 8.11 10.66
CA ILE A 611 15.24 6.85 10.67
C ILE A 611 14.63 6.60 12.06
N LYS A 612 15.39 6.84 13.14
CA LYS A 612 14.87 6.72 14.52
C LYS A 612 13.68 7.65 14.78
N GLN A 613 13.75 8.91 14.33
CA GLN A 613 12.64 9.88 14.50
C GLN A 613 11.39 9.49 13.71
N LEU A 614 11.55 9.06 12.45
CA LEU A 614 10.44 8.61 11.62
C LEU A 614 9.80 7.33 12.16
N ARG A 615 10.60 6.38 12.66
CA ARG A 615 10.12 5.16 13.32
C ARG A 615 9.38 5.44 14.62
N ALA A 616 9.86 6.40 15.41
CA ALA A 616 9.21 6.76 16.67
C ALA A 616 7.76 7.26 16.46
N LEU A 617 7.43 7.75 15.26
CA LEU A 617 6.08 8.18 14.87
C LEU A 617 5.33 7.18 14.00
N ASN A 618 5.86 5.95 13.81
CA ASN A 618 5.35 4.95 12.86
C ASN A 618 5.18 5.49 11.42
N LEU A 619 5.97 6.46 11.01
CA LEU A 619 5.97 6.99 9.63
C LEU A 619 6.97 6.24 8.74
N TRP A 620 7.81 5.37 9.31
CA TRP A 620 8.83 4.69 8.55
C TRP A 620 8.30 3.43 7.83
N ILE A 621 8.98 3.05 6.74
CA ILE A 621 8.61 2.03 5.73
C ILE A 621 8.54 0.58 6.28
N ASP A 622 8.91 0.35 7.55
CA ASP A 622 9.00 -1.01 8.09
C ASP A 622 7.62 -1.71 8.21
N ASP A 623 6.50 -0.96 8.24
CA ASP A 623 5.14 -1.54 8.30
C ASP A 623 4.06 -0.63 7.66
N ASP A 624 2.93 -1.20 7.24
CA ASP A 624 1.79 -0.47 6.62
C ASP A 624 0.95 0.27 7.68
N SER A 625 1.36 0.20 8.94
CA SER A 625 0.65 0.74 10.10
C SER A 625 0.80 2.26 10.27
N GLY A 626 1.30 2.99 9.27
CA GLY A 626 1.50 4.43 9.38
C GLY A 626 0.17 5.19 9.40
N SER A 627 0.00 6.07 10.38
CA SER A 627 -1.22 6.86 10.54
C SER A 627 -1.38 7.84 9.38
N SER A 628 -2.32 7.54 8.49
CA SER A 628 -2.74 8.44 7.41
C SER A 628 -3.29 9.78 7.93
N ILE A 629 -3.78 9.83 9.17
CA ILE A 629 -4.26 11.05 9.84
C ILE A 629 -3.06 11.89 10.29
N LEU A 630 -2.07 11.27 10.92
CA LEU A 630 -0.83 11.96 11.33
C LEU A 630 -0.08 12.47 10.11
N ALA A 631 0.03 11.66 9.05
CA ALA A 631 0.63 12.07 7.79
C ALA A 631 -0.08 13.30 7.19
N LEU A 632 -1.42 13.31 7.19
CA LEU A 632 -2.20 14.45 6.72
C LEU A 632 -1.97 15.69 7.59
N PHE A 633 -1.96 15.53 8.91
CA PHE A 633 -1.65 16.62 9.85
C PHE A 633 -0.26 17.22 9.59
N ILE A 634 0.76 16.37 9.41
CA ILE A 634 2.12 16.81 9.09
C ILE A 634 2.14 17.62 7.79
N LEU A 635 1.46 17.15 6.74
CA LEU A 635 1.38 17.86 5.46
C LEU A 635 0.70 19.23 5.62
N HIS A 636 -0.38 19.33 6.39
CA HIS A 636 -1.12 20.59 6.57
C HIS A 636 -0.35 21.62 7.41
N HIS A 637 0.40 21.16 8.42
CA HIS A 637 0.96 22.06 9.41
C HIS A 637 2.46 22.32 9.25
N MET A 638 3.22 21.38 8.68
CA MET A 638 4.70 21.43 8.65
C MET A 638 5.29 21.69 7.25
N PHE A 639 4.45 21.75 6.22
CA PHE A 639 4.84 22.05 4.84
C PHE A 639 4.15 23.31 4.34
N SER A 640 4.86 24.14 3.57
CA SER A 640 4.26 25.22 2.82
C SER A 640 3.63 24.71 1.51
N TYR A 641 2.73 25.50 0.92
CA TYR A 641 2.16 25.17 -0.38
C TYR A 641 3.21 25.12 -1.50
N ASP A 642 4.23 25.98 -1.46
CA ASP A 642 5.37 25.92 -2.38
C ASP A 642 6.16 24.62 -2.26
N GLU A 643 6.42 24.16 -1.02
CA GLU A 643 7.11 22.89 -0.78
C GLU A 643 6.31 21.70 -1.28
N ILE A 644 5.00 21.66 -0.97
CA ILE A 644 4.09 20.61 -1.46
C ILE A 644 4.09 20.59 -2.99
N THR A 645 3.93 21.76 -3.62
CA THR A 645 3.89 21.90 -5.07
C THR A 645 5.20 21.41 -5.69
N GLY A 646 6.34 21.90 -5.20
CA GLY A 646 7.66 21.54 -5.67
C GLY A 646 7.91 20.03 -5.59
N TYR A 647 7.68 19.42 -4.42
CA TYR A 647 7.91 17.98 -4.24
C TYR A 647 6.93 17.12 -5.03
N ALA A 648 5.63 17.44 -5.00
CA ALA A 648 4.61 16.70 -5.77
C ALA A 648 4.90 16.73 -7.27
N PHE A 649 5.32 17.89 -7.78
CA PHE A 649 5.59 18.08 -9.19
C PHE A 649 6.86 17.35 -9.63
N GLU A 650 7.90 17.36 -8.81
CA GLU A 650 9.12 16.61 -9.05
C GLU A 650 8.84 15.09 -9.13
N ILE A 651 7.99 14.58 -8.25
CA ILE A 651 7.55 13.17 -8.30
C ILE A 651 6.74 12.92 -9.56
N LEU A 652 5.79 13.79 -9.90
CA LEU A 652 4.94 13.66 -11.10
C LEU A 652 5.79 13.55 -12.38
N LYS A 653 6.84 14.38 -12.51
CA LYS A 653 7.77 14.31 -13.66
C LYS A 653 8.51 12.97 -13.76
N ARG A 654 8.79 12.31 -12.63
CA ARG A 654 9.44 10.98 -12.62
C ARG A 654 8.48 9.89 -13.05
N VAL A 655 7.30 9.83 -12.43
CA VAL A 655 6.34 8.73 -12.65
C VAL A 655 5.63 8.79 -14.01
N ARG A 656 5.72 9.90 -14.75
CA ARG A 656 5.04 10.08 -16.05
C ARG A 656 5.37 9.03 -17.11
N ASN A 657 6.58 8.46 -17.08
CA ASN A 657 7.08 7.51 -18.07
C ASN A 657 6.88 6.05 -17.64
N THR A 658 6.16 5.81 -16.55
CA THR A 658 5.96 4.46 -16.03
C THR A 658 4.97 3.66 -16.88
N GLU A 659 5.06 2.33 -16.82
CA GLU A 659 4.13 1.44 -17.51
C GLU A 659 2.69 1.72 -17.04
N LYS A 660 1.79 2.03 -17.99
CA LYS A 660 0.38 2.36 -17.74
C LYS A 660 -0.40 1.10 -17.37
N SER A 661 -0.22 0.66 -16.13
CA SER A 661 -0.91 -0.48 -15.56
C SER A 661 -1.29 -0.16 -14.13
N TYR A 662 -2.55 -0.37 -13.74
CA TYR A 662 -2.96 -0.17 -12.35
C TYR A 662 -2.25 -1.13 -11.38
N HIS A 663 -1.72 -2.25 -11.89
CA HIS A 663 -0.87 -3.14 -11.10
C HIS A 663 0.50 -2.54 -10.75
N ASN A 664 0.89 -1.44 -11.40
CA ASN A 664 2.15 -0.75 -11.16
C ASN A 664 1.94 0.37 -10.13
N LEU A 665 2.54 0.26 -8.95
CA LEU A 665 2.41 1.25 -7.88
C LEU A 665 2.95 2.63 -8.30
N LYS A 666 3.92 2.70 -9.21
CA LYS A 666 4.44 3.96 -9.78
C LYS A 666 3.34 4.66 -10.60
N TYR A 667 2.54 3.89 -11.33
CA TYR A 667 1.39 4.41 -12.08
C TYR A 667 0.26 4.84 -11.14
N GLN A 668 0.01 4.10 -10.07
CA GLN A 668 -0.93 4.53 -9.03
C GLN A 668 -0.51 5.89 -8.43
N ALA A 669 0.78 6.08 -8.12
CA ALA A 669 1.30 7.37 -7.65
C ALA A 669 1.07 8.50 -8.67
N TYR A 670 1.31 8.24 -9.95
CA TYR A 670 1.01 9.18 -11.05
C TYR A 670 -0.48 9.59 -11.06
N LEU A 671 -1.39 8.62 -11.02
CA LEU A 671 -2.83 8.89 -11.00
C LEU A 671 -3.25 9.68 -9.75
N LYS A 672 -2.71 9.36 -8.57
CA LYS A 672 -3.02 10.05 -7.31
C LYS A 672 -2.51 11.49 -7.29
N LEU A 673 -1.36 11.78 -7.92
CA LEU A 673 -0.83 13.13 -8.06
C LEU A 673 -1.64 14.01 -9.01
N LEU A 674 -2.23 13.42 -10.07
CA LEU A 674 -3.11 14.16 -10.99
C LEU A 674 -4.52 14.35 -10.44
N ASN A 675 -4.95 13.52 -9.49
CA ASN A 675 -6.31 13.58 -8.94
C ASN A 675 -6.53 14.82 -8.06
N TYR A 676 -7.49 15.66 -8.43
CA TYR A 676 -7.80 16.90 -7.73
C TYR A 676 -8.21 16.64 -6.28
N ARG A 677 -9.04 15.62 -6.02
CA ARG A 677 -9.52 15.33 -4.67
C ARG A 677 -8.38 14.86 -3.76
N THR A 678 -7.38 14.16 -4.30
CA THR A 678 -6.15 13.81 -3.55
C THR A 678 -5.31 15.05 -3.26
N MET A 679 -4.98 15.83 -4.29
CA MET A 679 -4.14 17.02 -4.12
C MET A 679 -4.80 18.07 -3.24
N SER A 680 -6.07 18.40 -3.48
CA SER A 680 -6.83 19.34 -2.64
C SER A 680 -6.88 18.91 -1.17
N ARG A 681 -6.80 17.61 -0.86
CA ARG A 681 -6.63 17.14 0.53
C ARG A 681 -5.22 17.34 1.06
N VAL A 682 -4.18 17.05 0.26
CA VAL A 682 -2.76 17.23 0.66
C VAL A 682 -2.46 18.70 1.00
N PHE A 683 -3.00 19.64 0.22
CA PHE A 683 -2.86 21.08 0.47
C PHE A 683 -3.59 21.55 1.74
N GLY A 684 -4.55 20.81 2.30
CA GLY A 684 -5.22 21.20 3.55
C GLY A 684 -6.15 22.42 3.47
N LYS A 685 -6.46 23.01 4.62
CA LYS A 685 -7.20 24.28 4.76
C LYS A 685 -6.23 25.40 5.09
N GLU A 686 -6.53 26.61 4.64
CA GLU A 686 -5.67 27.78 4.86
C GLU A 686 -5.53 28.14 6.34
N LYS A 687 -4.34 28.60 6.72
CA LYS A 687 -3.99 29.08 8.06
C LYS A 687 -4.37 30.55 8.27
N ASP A 688 -4.39 31.33 7.19
CA ASP A 688 -4.69 32.76 7.16
C ASP A 688 -5.85 32.97 6.18
N GLY A 689 -6.89 33.70 6.56
CA GLY A 689 -8.23 33.75 5.92
C GLY A 689 -8.35 34.22 4.45
N ASP A 690 -7.30 34.12 3.66
CA ASP A 690 -7.26 34.37 2.22
C ASP A 690 -7.67 33.11 1.44
N LYS A 691 -8.98 32.97 1.22
CA LYS A 691 -9.63 31.85 0.50
C LYS A 691 -9.01 31.50 -0.84
N ASP A 692 -8.25 32.41 -1.45
CA ASP A 692 -7.75 32.27 -2.82
C ASP A 692 -6.35 31.67 -2.90
N LYS A 693 -5.64 31.54 -1.78
CA LYS A 693 -4.24 31.09 -1.78
C LYS A 693 -4.12 29.62 -2.14
N LYS A 694 -4.87 28.74 -1.47
CA LYS A 694 -4.88 27.29 -1.78
C LYS A 694 -5.19 27.06 -3.27
N PHE A 695 -6.18 27.80 -3.77
CA PHE A 695 -6.64 27.69 -5.14
C PHE A 695 -5.59 28.11 -6.15
N THR A 696 -4.89 29.21 -5.88
CA THR A 696 -3.79 29.68 -6.72
C THR A 696 -2.72 28.60 -6.87
N PHE A 697 -2.32 27.95 -5.78
CA PHE A 697 -1.33 26.87 -5.84
C PHE A 697 -1.83 25.61 -6.57
N LEU A 698 -3.08 25.20 -6.34
CA LEU A 698 -3.66 24.05 -7.06
C LEU A 698 -3.76 24.34 -8.56
N ARG A 699 -4.21 25.53 -8.97
CA ARG A 699 -4.26 25.94 -10.37
C ARG A 699 -2.85 25.94 -10.99
N ASN A 700 -1.89 26.59 -10.34
CA ASN A 700 -0.50 26.66 -10.80
C ASN A 700 0.10 25.26 -10.93
N TYR A 701 -0.20 24.32 -10.03
CA TYR A 701 0.22 22.93 -10.13
C TYR A 701 -0.25 22.25 -11.43
N TYR A 702 -1.53 22.43 -11.80
CA TYR A 702 -2.06 21.88 -13.05
C TYR A 702 -1.53 22.61 -14.29
N ASP A 703 -1.32 23.92 -14.23
CA ASP A 703 -0.69 24.69 -15.30
C ASP A 703 0.75 24.25 -15.56
N ASP A 704 1.53 24.06 -14.49
CA ASP A 704 2.91 23.57 -14.57
C ASP A 704 2.94 22.12 -15.10
N ALA A 705 2.01 21.26 -14.65
CA ALA A 705 1.83 19.91 -15.19
C ALA A 705 1.56 19.93 -16.69
N LYS A 706 0.62 20.76 -17.15
CA LYS A 706 0.33 20.93 -18.58
C LYS A 706 1.56 21.41 -19.37
N ARG A 707 2.31 22.37 -18.83
CA ARG A 707 3.47 22.99 -19.50
C ARG A 707 4.64 22.01 -19.63
N GLU A 708 4.94 21.26 -18.58
CA GLU A 708 6.16 20.43 -18.53
C GLU A 708 5.94 18.96 -18.89
N ILE A 709 4.69 18.52 -19.00
CA ILE A 709 4.34 17.16 -19.39
C ILE A 709 3.36 17.23 -20.58
N PRO A 710 3.86 17.50 -21.80
CA PRO A 710 3.00 17.77 -22.97
C PRO A 710 1.99 16.66 -23.26
N ILE A 711 2.33 15.39 -22.98
CA ILE A 711 1.43 14.24 -23.19
C ILE A 711 0.15 14.28 -22.33
N LEU A 712 0.09 15.11 -21.27
CA LEU A 712 -1.11 15.26 -20.45
C LEU A 712 -2.30 15.83 -21.23
N ILE A 713 -2.04 16.65 -22.25
CA ILE A 713 -3.11 17.27 -23.05
C ILE A 713 -3.88 16.23 -23.88
N GLU A 714 -3.30 15.04 -24.09
CA GLU A 714 -3.94 13.91 -24.76
C GLU A 714 -4.73 13.02 -23.80
N ASN A 715 -4.75 13.34 -22.49
CA ASN A 715 -5.43 12.55 -21.47
C ASN A 715 -6.78 13.18 -21.08
N PRO A 716 -7.93 12.54 -21.38
CA PRO A 716 -9.25 13.01 -20.95
C PRO A 716 -9.35 13.20 -19.44
N GLN A 717 -8.73 12.30 -18.68
CA GLN A 717 -8.74 12.34 -17.22
C GLN A 717 -8.02 13.57 -16.68
N PHE A 718 -6.95 14.03 -17.34
CA PHE A 718 -6.25 15.25 -16.93
C PHE A 718 -7.16 16.47 -17.05
N TRP A 719 -7.82 16.63 -18.21
CA TRP A 719 -8.77 17.71 -18.45
C TRP A 719 -9.96 17.66 -17.48
N LEU A 720 -10.49 16.46 -17.20
CA LEU A 720 -11.53 16.28 -16.20
C LEU A 720 -11.08 16.76 -14.81
N GLN A 721 -9.89 16.36 -14.33
CA GLN A 721 -9.38 16.82 -13.03
C GLN A 721 -9.13 18.33 -13.02
N TYR A 722 -8.69 18.88 -14.15
CA TYR A 722 -8.43 20.31 -14.27
C TYR A 722 -9.73 21.14 -14.29
N ALA A 723 -10.76 20.62 -14.93
CA ALA A 723 -12.11 21.16 -14.87
C ALA A 723 -12.67 21.12 -13.44
N ILE A 724 -12.54 19.99 -12.71
CA ILE A 724 -12.98 19.89 -11.31
C ILE A 724 -12.30 20.98 -10.44
N CYS A 725 -11.01 21.24 -10.67
CA CYS A 725 -10.30 22.33 -10.01
C CYS A 725 -10.99 23.69 -10.27
N HIS A 726 -11.34 23.99 -11.53
CA HIS A 726 -12.00 25.23 -11.93
C HIS A 726 -13.45 25.34 -11.46
N ILE A 727 -14.19 24.23 -11.43
CA ILE A 727 -15.54 24.14 -10.84
C ILE A 727 -15.49 24.53 -9.36
N SER A 728 -14.50 24.03 -8.62
CA SER A 728 -14.38 24.28 -7.18
C SER A 728 -14.09 25.74 -6.79
N ILE A 729 -13.70 26.57 -7.76
CA ILE A 729 -13.30 27.98 -7.57
C ILE A 729 -14.24 28.96 -8.27
N GLY A 730 -15.37 28.50 -8.82
CA GLY A 730 -16.32 29.37 -9.52
C GLY A 730 -15.88 29.83 -10.91
N LYS A 731 -14.81 29.26 -11.49
CA LYS A 731 -14.33 29.60 -12.84
C LYS A 731 -15.04 28.75 -13.89
N PHE A 732 -16.34 29.00 -14.05
CA PHE A 732 -17.22 28.12 -14.81
C PHE A 732 -17.00 28.14 -16.32
N LYS A 733 -16.52 29.26 -16.87
CA LYS A 733 -16.21 29.36 -18.30
C LYS A 733 -15.01 28.47 -18.65
N GLU A 734 -13.93 28.64 -17.92
CA GLU A 734 -12.71 27.84 -18.09
C GLU A 734 -12.98 26.36 -17.77
N ALA A 735 -13.80 26.07 -16.76
CA ALA A 735 -14.24 24.71 -16.47
C ALA A 735 -14.99 24.07 -17.64
N GLN A 736 -15.88 24.81 -18.32
CA GLN A 736 -16.59 24.33 -19.50
C GLN A 736 -15.61 24.01 -20.63
N ASP A 737 -14.69 24.94 -20.93
CA ASP A 737 -13.68 24.73 -21.97
C ASP A 737 -12.84 23.46 -21.69
N TYR A 738 -12.51 23.18 -20.43
CA TYR A 738 -11.77 21.97 -20.06
C TYR A 738 -12.61 20.69 -20.12
N LEU A 739 -13.91 20.73 -19.78
CA LEU A 739 -14.79 19.58 -19.98
C LEU A 739 -14.98 19.28 -21.47
N ASP A 740 -15.10 20.30 -22.32
CA ASP A 740 -15.20 20.15 -23.77
C ASP A 740 -13.94 19.47 -24.33
N GLN A 741 -12.76 19.86 -23.84
CA GLN A 741 -11.51 19.17 -24.17
C GLN A 741 -11.49 17.73 -23.65
N ALA A 742 -12.02 17.47 -22.45
CA ALA A 742 -12.13 16.11 -21.92
C ALA A 742 -13.00 15.23 -22.82
N TYR A 743 -14.18 15.72 -23.26
CA TYR A 743 -15.03 15.00 -24.22
C TYR A 743 -14.33 14.79 -25.56
N GLY A 744 -13.71 15.83 -26.13
CA GLY A 744 -13.01 15.73 -27.41
C GLY A 744 -11.85 14.73 -27.41
N LYS A 745 -11.14 14.60 -26.28
CA LYS A 745 -10.10 13.58 -26.11
C LYS A 745 -10.68 12.20 -25.78
N ALA A 746 -11.81 12.13 -25.07
CA ALA A 746 -12.47 10.86 -24.77
C ALA A 746 -13.01 10.19 -26.03
N SER A 747 -13.59 10.97 -26.96
CA SER A 747 -14.11 10.44 -28.23
C SER A 747 -13.03 9.87 -29.17
N GLN A 748 -11.76 10.20 -28.93
CA GLN A 748 -10.61 9.69 -29.68
C GLN A 748 -10.07 8.37 -29.11
N LYS A 749 -10.61 7.90 -27.98
CA LYS A 749 -10.19 6.64 -27.33
C LYS A 749 -11.25 5.58 -27.49
N ASP A 750 -10.82 4.37 -27.83
CA ASP A 750 -11.70 3.22 -27.90
C ASP A 750 -12.28 2.90 -26.51
N SER A 751 -13.60 2.78 -26.44
CA SER A 751 -14.34 2.30 -25.26
C SER A 751 -14.25 3.16 -23.98
N TYR A 752 -13.87 4.45 -24.05
CA TYR A 752 -13.79 5.30 -22.85
C TYR A 752 -15.17 5.61 -22.25
N ASN A 753 -15.36 5.31 -20.97
CA ASN A 753 -16.54 5.65 -20.19
C ASN A 753 -16.58 7.15 -19.84
N VAL A 754 -17.57 7.84 -20.40
CA VAL A 754 -17.77 9.29 -20.20
C VAL A 754 -18.61 9.65 -18.98
N ASP A 755 -19.15 8.68 -18.23
CA ASP A 755 -20.09 8.92 -17.11
C ASP A 755 -19.51 9.89 -16.07
N TYR A 756 -18.20 9.83 -15.83
CA TYR A 756 -17.53 10.74 -14.91
C TYR A 756 -17.44 12.18 -15.44
N ILE A 757 -17.28 12.35 -16.75
CA ILE A 757 -17.30 13.66 -17.41
C ILE A 757 -18.74 14.19 -17.38
N ASP A 758 -19.73 13.36 -17.71
CA ASP A 758 -21.16 13.68 -17.67
C ASP A 758 -21.57 14.15 -16.27
N ASN A 759 -21.13 13.45 -15.22
CA ASN A 759 -21.40 13.81 -13.83
C ASN A 759 -20.83 15.20 -13.46
N GLN A 760 -19.61 15.54 -13.88
CA GLN A 760 -19.04 16.86 -13.62
C GLN A 760 -19.66 17.94 -14.50
N GLN A 761 -20.05 17.61 -15.73
CA GLN A 761 -20.74 18.52 -16.65
C GLN A 761 -22.14 18.87 -16.14
N ALA A 762 -22.89 17.90 -15.64
CA ALA A 762 -24.18 18.14 -15.00
C ALA A 762 -24.03 19.05 -13.77
N ARG A 763 -23.02 18.80 -12.94
CA ARG A 763 -22.70 19.65 -11.78
C ARG A 763 -22.35 21.08 -12.20
N LEU A 764 -21.53 21.25 -13.24
CA LEU A 764 -21.17 22.58 -13.76
C LEU A 764 -22.41 23.34 -14.23
N TYR A 765 -23.32 22.70 -14.97
CA TYR A 765 -24.56 23.36 -15.41
C TYR A 765 -25.42 23.80 -14.22
N ILE A 766 -25.55 22.99 -13.17
CA ILE A 766 -26.29 23.42 -11.97
C ILE A 766 -25.64 24.64 -11.34
N TYR A 767 -24.31 24.68 -11.21
CA TYR A 767 -23.63 25.84 -10.64
C TYR A 767 -23.71 27.10 -11.51
N GLN A 768 -23.61 26.97 -12.84
CA GLN A 768 -23.88 28.07 -13.78
C GLN A 768 -25.32 28.57 -13.66
N GLY A 769 -26.26 27.64 -13.47
CA GLY A 769 -27.67 27.94 -13.22
C GLY A 769 -27.90 28.68 -11.90
N ILE A 770 -27.10 28.41 -10.86
CA ILE A 770 -27.14 29.14 -9.58
C ILE A 770 -26.56 30.54 -9.74
N GLU A 771 -25.49 30.72 -10.50
CA GLU A 771 -24.86 32.05 -10.65
C GLU A 771 -25.66 32.99 -11.55
N THR A 772 -26.29 32.49 -12.61
CA THR A 772 -27.01 33.35 -13.57
C THR A 772 -28.21 34.07 -12.92
N GLU A 773 -28.40 35.32 -13.29
CA GLU A 773 -29.57 36.13 -12.88
C GLU A 773 -30.76 35.95 -13.85
N TYR A 774 -30.49 35.46 -15.07
CA TYR A 774 -31.49 35.27 -16.11
C TYR A 774 -32.23 33.94 -15.94
N LYS A 775 -33.53 34.02 -15.68
CA LYS A 775 -34.38 32.84 -15.41
C LYS A 775 -34.43 31.87 -16.59
N GLU A 776 -34.45 32.37 -17.82
CA GLU A 776 -34.45 31.52 -19.01
C GLU A 776 -33.17 30.68 -19.10
N ASP A 777 -32.02 31.30 -18.83
CA ASP A 777 -30.73 30.62 -18.84
C ASP A 777 -30.62 29.62 -17.68
N ALA A 778 -31.07 30.00 -16.47
CA ALA A 778 -31.11 29.10 -15.32
C ALA A 778 -31.90 27.81 -15.63
N PHE A 779 -33.07 27.95 -16.25
CA PHE A 779 -33.89 26.81 -16.63
C PHE A 779 -33.27 25.99 -17.79
N SER A 780 -32.60 26.66 -18.73
CA SER A 780 -31.85 26.00 -19.80
C SER A 780 -30.71 25.13 -19.24
N PHE A 781 -29.94 25.66 -18.29
CA PHE A 781 -28.89 24.91 -17.60
C PHE A 781 -29.43 23.72 -16.81
N PHE A 782 -30.56 23.89 -16.10
CA PHE A 782 -31.23 22.80 -15.42
C PHE A 782 -31.61 21.67 -16.39
N LYS A 783 -32.21 22.00 -17.55
CA LYS A 783 -32.55 21.00 -18.58
C LYS A 783 -31.32 20.26 -19.10
N LYS A 784 -30.21 20.96 -19.35
CA LYS A 784 -28.95 20.35 -19.78
C LYS A 784 -28.38 19.39 -18.73
N ALA A 785 -28.41 19.78 -17.45
CA ALA A 785 -27.97 18.92 -16.36
C ALA A 785 -28.82 17.64 -16.26
N VAL A 786 -30.14 17.77 -16.28
CA VAL A 786 -31.07 16.63 -16.20
C VAL A 786 -30.95 15.68 -17.39
N ALA A 787 -30.70 16.21 -18.60
CA ALA A 787 -30.47 15.39 -19.78
C ALA A 787 -29.27 14.46 -19.61
N LEU A 788 -28.19 14.93 -18.99
CA LEU A 788 -27.02 14.13 -18.66
C LEU A 788 -27.31 13.11 -17.55
N LEU A 789 -28.12 13.47 -16.55
CA LEU A 789 -28.55 12.57 -15.46
C LEU A 789 -29.60 11.52 -15.90
N GLY A 790 -30.02 11.52 -17.17
CA GLY A 790 -30.98 10.59 -17.77
C GLY A 790 -30.48 9.13 -17.87
N GLY A 791 -31.33 8.25 -18.42
CA GLY A 791 -31.30 6.78 -18.29
C GLY A 791 -30.05 5.97 -18.71
N ARG A 792 -28.90 6.61 -18.96
CA ARG A 792 -27.60 5.94 -19.17
C ARG A 792 -26.74 5.89 -17.89
N ILE A 793 -26.98 6.75 -16.91
CA ILE A 793 -26.16 6.81 -15.68
C ILE A 793 -26.68 5.80 -14.64
N LYS A 794 -25.75 5.02 -14.08
CA LYS A 794 -26.01 4.08 -12.97
C LYS A 794 -26.59 4.85 -11.78
N GLU A 795 -27.61 4.30 -11.11
CA GLU A 795 -28.12 4.87 -9.85
C GLU A 795 -27.06 4.70 -8.75
N ASP A 796 -26.22 5.73 -8.57
CA ASP A 796 -25.08 5.75 -7.66
C ASP A 796 -24.98 7.07 -6.85
N GLU A 797 -24.04 7.19 -5.91
CA GLU A 797 -23.93 8.42 -5.12
C GLU A 797 -23.53 9.65 -5.93
N TYR A 798 -22.92 9.52 -7.12
CA TYR A 798 -22.54 10.70 -7.91
C TYR A 798 -23.77 11.39 -8.44
N LYS A 799 -24.68 10.61 -9.02
CA LYS A 799 -25.96 11.10 -9.51
C LYS A 799 -26.74 11.80 -8.41
N TYR A 800 -26.88 11.16 -7.23
CA TYR A 800 -27.61 11.76 -6.13
C TYR A 800 -26.85 12.90 -5.43
N SER A 801 -25.52 12.91 -5.44
CA SER A 801 -24.73 14.07 -5.00
C SER A 801 -24.96 15.29 -5.90
N ILE A 802 -25.28 15.11 -7.19
CA ILE A 802 -25.66 16.20 -8.07
C ILE A 802 -27.10 16.64 -7.79
N ILE A 803 -28.02 15.70 -7.56
CA ILE A 803 -29.41 16.02 -7.17
C ILE A 803 -29.45 16.77 -5.84
N GLU A 804 -28.59 16.45 -4.86
CA GLU A 804 -28.47 17.22 -3.62
C GLU A 804 -28.11 18.69 -3.89
N SER A 805 -27.26 18.97 -4.88
CA SER A 805 -26.92 20.35 -5.26
C SER A 805 -28.08 21.11 -5.91
N PHE A 806 -29.17 20.43 -6.30
CA PHE A 806 -30.37 21.13 -6.79
C PHE A 806 -31.02 21.97 -5.69
N TRP A 807 -30.78 21.67 -4.40
CA TRP A 807 -31.34 22.45 -3.29
C TRP A 807 -31.09 23.95 -3.44
N GLU A 808 -29.83 24.34 -3.63
CA GLU A 808 -29.45 25.75 -3.71
C GLU A 808 -30.00 26.42 -4.98
N PHE A 809 -29.99 25.70 -6.10
CA PHE A 809 -30.61 26.15 -7.36
C PHE A 809 -32.12 26.39 -7.21
N LEU A 810 -32.83 25.45 -6.61
CA LEU A 810 -34.28 25.53 -6.44
C LEU A 810 -34.66 26.60 -5.42
N GLU A 811 -33.90 26.77 -4.34
CA GLU A 811 -34.10 27.86 -3.39
C GLU A 811 -34.02 29.22 -4.05
N LYS A 812 -33.06 29.40 -4.98
CA LYS A 812 -32.87 30.67 -5.68
C LYS A 812 -33.92 30.91 -6.77
N HIS A 813 -34.25 29.90 -7.58
CA HIS A 813 -35.01 30.12 -8.82
C HIS A 813 -36.44 29.56 -8.86
N PHE A 814 -36.79 28.56 -8.05
CA PHE A 814 -38.04 27.80 -8.24
C PHE A 814 -39.30 28.67 -8.23
N LEU A 815 -39.43 29.57 -7.25
CA LEU A 815 -40.57 30.48 -7.12
C LEU A 815 -40.63 31.54 -8.22
N HIS A 816 -39.51 31.77 -8.91
CA HIS A 816 -39.39 32.78 -9.94
C HIS A 816 -39.75 32.27 -11.33
N PHE A 817 -39.85 30.95 -11.52
CA PHE A 817 -40.23 30.31 -12.77
C PHE A 817 -41.74 30.33 -13.02
N GLU A 818 -42.12 30.33 -14.30
CA GLU A 818 -43.51 30.11 -14.72
C GLU A 818 -44.01 28.71 -14.33
N LYS A 819 -45.33 28.57 -14.20
CA LYS A 819 -45.98 27.35 -13.70
C LYS A 819 -45.66 26.12 -14.56
N ASN A 820 -45.64 26.25 -15.88
CA ASN A 820 -45.23 25.22 -16.84
C ASN A 820 -43.81 24.66 -16.54
N LYS A 821 -42.86 25.52 -16.16
CA LYS A 821 -41.47 25.17 -15.86
C LYS A 821 -41.34 24.52 -14.48
N GLN A 822 -42.10 25.02 -13.50
CA GLN A 822 -42.22 24.39 -12.19
C GLN A 822 -42.76 22.97 -12.31
N GLU A 823 -43.82 22.75 -13.11
CA GLU A 823 -44.38 21.42 -13.39
C GLU A 823 -43.36 20.47 -14.02
N VAL A 824 -42.52 20.97 -14.96
CA VAL A 824 -41.42 20.18 -15.55
C VAL A 824 -40.39 19.78 -14.49
N ILE A 825 -39.97 20.72 -13.64
CA ILE A 825 -39.01 20.44 -12.54
C ILE A 825 -39.60 19.39 -11.59
N GLN A 826 -40.86 19.55 -11.19
CA GLN A 826 -41.54 18.63 -10.29
C GLN A 826 -41.67 17.23 -10.89
N LYS A 827 -41.95 17.12 -12.19
CA LYS A 827 -41.99 15.83 -12.90
C LYS A 827 -40.62 15.13 -12.89
N VAL A 828 -39.55 15.89 -13.13
CA VAL A 828 -38.17 15.37 -13.06
C VAL A 828 -37.82 14.90 -11.65
N LEU A 829 -38.15 15.70 -10.63
CA LEU A 829 -37.93 15.32 -9.24
C LEU A 829 -38.74 14.07 -8.87
N ALA A 830 -39.95 13.91 -9.39
CA ALA A 830 -40.78 12.73 -9.14
C ALA A 830 -40.17 11.44 -9.72
N ASP A 831 -39.69 11.49 -10.98
CA ASP A 831 -38.99 10.37 -11.61
C ASP A 831 -37.71 9.99 -10.86
N HIS A 832 -36.93 10.99 -10.43
CA HIS A 832 -35.76 10.74 -9.61
C HIS A 832 -36.10 10.24 -8.20
N HIS A 833 -37.21 10.69 -7.61
CA HIS A 833 -37.66 10.25 -6.29
C HIS A 833 -38.09 8.79 -6.29
N GLU A 834 -38.83 8.33 -7.30
CA GLU A 834 -39.20 6.91 -7.45
C GLU A 834 -37.95 6.00 -7.50
N LYS A 835 -36.97 6.40 -8.32
CA LYS A 835 -35.68 5.69 -8.41
C LYS A 835 -34.87 5.81 -7.13
N PHE A 836 -34.94 6.97 -6.46
CA PHE A 836 -34.29 7.24 -5.19
C PHE A 836 -34.85 6.37 -4.07
N CYS A 837 -36.16 6.13 -3.98
CA CYS A 837 -36.74 5.22 -3.00
C CYS A 837 -36.18 3.79 -3.15
N ASN A 838 -36.01 3.32 -4.39
CA ASN A 838 -35.36 2.03 -4.66
C ASN A 838 -33.86 2.06 -4.31
N PHE A 839 -33.17 3.18 -4.53
CA PHE A 839 -31.78 3.40 -4.14
C PHE A 839 -31.58 3.49 -2.62
N CYS A 840 -32.53 4.07 -1.87
CA CYS A 840 -32.51 4.15 -0.42
C CYS A 840 -32.67 2.78 0.24
N GLY A 841 -33.40 1.86 -0.41
CA GLY A 841 -33.53 0.47 0.03
C GLY A 841 -32.29 -0.41 -0.20
N GLN A 842 -31.33 0.07 -0.99
CA GLN A 842 -30.09 -0.65 -1.30
C GLN A 842 -28.86 0.24 -1.05
N GLY A 843 -28.18 0.11 0.10
CA GLY A 843 -26.78 0.55 0.23
C GLY A 843 -26.43 1.46 1.42
N PRO A 844 -25.15 1.92 1.49
CA PRO A 844 -24.50 2.27 2.76
C PRO A 844 -24.71 3.72 3.27
N TRP A 845 -24.26 4.03 4.49
CA TRP A 845 -24.61 5.24 5.28
C TRP A 845 -24.01 6.58 4.81
N TYR A 846 -22.94 6.66 4.01
CA TYR A 846 -22.53 7.93 3.35
C TYR A 846 -23.60 8.52 2.44
N LYS A 847 -24.51 7.64 1.99
CA LYS A 847 -25.75 8.07 1.37
C LYS A 847 -26.54 8.96 2.32
N GLN A 848 -26.49 8.85 3.65
CA GLN A 848 -27.34 9.65 4.55
C GLN A 848 -27.18 11.18 4.41
N LYS A 849 -26.00 11.72 4.11
CA LYS A 849 -25.90 13.17 3.84
C LYS A 849 -26.58 13.53 2.52
N ILE A 850 -26.28 12.76 1.48
CA ILE A 850 -26.82 12.95 0.14
C ILE A 850 -28.33 12.68 0.15
N ILE A 851 -28.77 11.62 0.82
CA ILE A 851 -30.14 11.20 1.09
C ILE A 851 -30.85 12.29 1.87
N ARG A 852 -30.36 12.75 3.02
CA ARG A 852 -31.01 13.87 3.75
C ARG A 852 -31.07 15.14 2.91
N GLY A 853 -30.05 15.39 2.08
CA GLY A 853 -30.05 16.51 1.14
C GLY A 853 -31.10 16.35 0.05
N CYS A 854 -31.19 15.17 -0.55
CA CYS A 854 -32.16 14.80 -1.57
C CYS A 854 -33.59 14.75 -0.99
N GLU A 855 -33.80 14.15 0.17
CA GLU A 855 -35.05 14.14 0.94
C GLU A 855 -35.53 15.56 1.18
N LYS A 856 -34.65 16.49 1.62
CA LYS A 856 -35.03 17.91 1.73
C LYS A 856 -35.50 18.49 0.40
N VAL A 857 -34.80 18.19 -0.70
CA VAL A 857 -35.20 18.63 -2.05
C VAL A 857 -36.57 18.05 -2.41
N PHE A 858 -36.75 16.74 -2.24
CA PHE A 858 -37.97 16.03 -2.59
C PHE A 858 -39.16 16.46 -1.72
N GLU A 859 -39.02 16.49 -0.40
CA GLU A 859 -40.06 16.91 0.55
C GLU A 859 -40.54 18.34 0.31
N LYS A 860 -39.64 19.25 -0.08
CA LYS A 860 -39.98 20.66 -0.27
C LYS A 860 -40.64 20.94 -1.61
N TYR A 861 -40.20 20.29 -2.68
CA TYR A 861 -40.59 20.66 -4.04
C TYR A 861 -41.50 19.65 -4.74
N LEU A 862 -41.65 18.41 -4.24
CA LEU A 862 -42.67 17.49 -4.75
C LEU A 862 -44.08 17.91 -4.29
N PRO A 863 -45.10 17.75 -5.15
CA PRO A 863 -46.48 17.98 -4.75
C PRO A 863 -46.90 16.94 -3.70
N ASN A 864 -47.24 17.40 -2.49
CA ASN A 864 -47.74 16.54 -1.41
C ASN A 864 -49.27 16.42 -1.52
N PRO A 865 -49.84 15.22 -1.78
CA PRO A 865 -51.29 15.05 -1.92
C PRO A 865 -52.09 15.36 -0.64
N GLU A 866 -51.44 15.38 0.54
CA GLU A 866 -52.11 15.63 1.83
C GLU A 866 -51.92 17.07 2.37
N LYS A 867 -51.12 17.92 1.71
CA LYS A 867 -50.95 19.34 2.10
C LYS A 867 -50.97 20.26 0.88
N PRO A 868 -52.17 20.65 0.39
CA PRO A 868 -52.27 21.71 -0.59
C PRO A 868 -52.12 23.04 0.13
N ASN A 869 -50.93 23.64 0.15
CA ASN A 869 -50.71 25.09 0.18
C ASN A 869 -49.21 25.44 0.32
N LEU A 870 -48.58 25.73 -0.82
CA LEU A 870 -47.22 26.27 -0.91
C LEU A 870 -47.19 27.82 -0.81
N SER A 871 -48.24 28.45 -0.26
CA SER A 871 -48.38 29.92 -0.26
C SER A 871 -48.32 30.61 1.12
N LYS A 872 -48.12 29.90 2.25
CA LYS A 872 -48.25 30.55 3.58
C LYS A 872 -47.03 30.61 4.51
N ASN A 873 -45.89 29.99 4.19
CA ASN A 873 -44.72 30.00 5.10
C ASN A 873 -43.50 30.79 4.60
N LEU A 874 -43.66 31.67 3.61
CA LEU A 874 -42.58 32.52 3.10
C LEU A 874 -42.80 34.03 3.27
N SER A 875 -43.88 34.45 3.94
CA SER A 875 -44.15 35.88 4.21
C SER A 875 -43.76 36.32 5.64
N SER A 876 -42.84 35.62 6.30
CA SER A 876 -42.26 36.08 7.57
C SER A 876 -40.75 35.89 7.59
N LYS A 877 -40.06 36.77 6.86
CA LYS A 877 -38.72 37.24 7.23
C LYS A 877 -38.70 38.75 7.08
#